data_AF-A0A7R9A0W3-F1
#
_entry.id   AF-A0A7R9A0W3-F1
#
_cell.length_a   1.000
_cell.length_b   1.000
_cell.length_c   1.000
_cell.angle_alpha   90.00
_cell.angle_beta   90.00
_cell.angle_gamma   90.00
#
_symmetry.space_group_name_H-M   'P 1'
#
loop_
_entity.id
_entity.type
_entity.pdbx_description
1 polymer ?
#
loop_
_entity_poly.entity_id
_entity_poly.type
_entity_poly.pdbx_seq_one_letter_code
_entity_poly.pdbx_strand_id
1 'polypeptide(L)'
;MQGRVGRGDSGCRVLVRHVNRCMDAMQYAKKCELSGRILEPCYTCVNPATQGTKVCIGTNGRMSVPSNKSHHYRNLRDRYTNCTYVDGNLEITWLSDDSLDLSFLNYIREVTGYVLISHVDVKRLVLPSLQIIRGRTLFKLNVHEEGDFALIVTLCKMHSLEMPALRDILEGSVGLFSNFNLCHIRTINWDDIITGVDAGFVYRYNFSEPERDCPTCDKSCKVGCWGLGEVNCQKFSRVYCSPQCHNGRCYGPNPRECCHLFCAGGCTGPTQSECLACRNFYDDGECKQECPPMQIYNPSTYSWEANPDGKYAYGATCVRECPEHLLKDNGACVRSCPPDKKVNADEGACVPCDGPCPKKCSGVKVVHSGNIEQFRGCTILYGSISIMEHSFTGFQDVDQAYNFGPHYPEMHPDRLEVFSTLKEVTGYISIQASHEDFKNLSYFRNLDVIWGRQLTEDFAALYIIKSSLETLGLRSLKQIKAGGISILENEKLCLAESMNWTLIEGTRADRMILSSNKPMEKCLKDGIMCDDQCTADGCWGKGPDQCLACANFHLDNTCIGSCDSHLGYDSHSLPFLRLNERCLKKDEPCPEGYYYEWVSQALGSLQPMAGRPICRQCHPRCKQCTGYGFHISICQQCEHYRRGEQCEEECPSDHYADEVRGECLPCAEECRGCTGHLVTQCRACRNYRIYLEEATKEKPNPAFNCTAACPEDFPYKVFPEDESDPYCAHDAYHDSLSAACDGPEQVMDAEEYLQPKNEGGIRNGIMSTSTVSTCSSQGPTTPSPPDYNALQSLQRHHPPYSSRHPGGEGEMIGNFHVGLSLQLDEDDYLMPSPPNLNVEGYMDLIGDPTKAYPRGKSCLE
;
A
#
# COMPACT_ATOMS: atom_id res chain seq x y z
N MET A 1 4.19 72.95 -37.73
CA MET A 1 4.05 73.05 -39.21
C MET A 1 4.31 71.69 -39.84
N GLN A 2 4.17 71.57 -41.16
CA GLN A 2 4.43 70.34 -41.94
C GLN A 2 5.94 70.01 -41.97
N GLY A 3 6.34 68.77 -42.34
CA GLY A 3 7.74 68.46 -42.67
C GLY A 3 8.11 66.97 -42.68
N ARG A 4 8.25 66.38 -43.87
CA ARG A 4 8.56 64.95 -44.12
C ARG A 4 10.04 64.56 -43.93
N VAL A 5 10.24 63.33 -43.42
CA VAL A 5 11.17 62.26 -43.91
C VAL A 5 12.70 62.46 -43.83
N GLY A 6 13.37 61.46 -43.26
CA GLY A 6 14.78 61.09 -43.49
C GLY A 6 15.16 59.80 -42.74
N ARG A 7 15.84 58.84 -43.39
CA ARG A 7 16.43 57.64 -42.76
C ARG A 7 17.97 57.72 -42.83
N GLY A 8 18.67 57.09 -41.89
CA GLY A 8 20.12 56.89 -41.94
C GLY A 8 20.60 56.07 -40.74
N ASP A 9 21.27 54.94 -41.00
CA ASP A 9 21.54 53.87 -40.03
C ASP A 9 22.74 54.11 -39.07
N SER A 10 22.85 53.15 -38.13
CA SER A 10 24.09 52.58 -37.56
C SER A 10 24.53 52.98 -36.14
N GLY A 11 25.16 52.00 -35.45
CA GLY A 11 25.88 52.18 -34.18
C GLY A 11 25.17 51.62 -32.93
N CYS A 12 25.48 50.38 -32.52
CA CYS A 12 25.00 49.81 -31.25
C CYS A 12 26.10 49.03 -30.49
N ARG A 13 26.66 49.68 -29.47
CA ARG A 13 27.51 49.20 -28.35
C ARG A 13 27.40 50.30 -27.26
N VAL A 14 27.38 50.04 -25.94
CA VAL A 14 27.60 48.80 -25.17
C VAL A 14 26.97 48.89 -23.76
N LEU A 15 26.96 47.78 -23.02
CA LEU A 15 26.75 47.61 -21.56
C LEU A 15 25.35 47.73 -20.92
N VAL A 16 24.96 46.56 -20.38
CA VAL A 16 23.86 46.17 -19.49
C VAL A 16 23.72 47.02 -18.20
N ARG A 17 22.47 47.27 -17.78
CA ARG A 17 22.01 47.17 -16.37
C ARG A 17 20.50 46.92 -16.29
N HIS A 18 20.04 46.18 -15.28
CA HIS A 18 18.64 45.71 -15.15
C HIS A 18 17.63 46.82 -14.82
N VAL A 19 16.49 46.83 -15.53
CA VAL A 19 15.15 47.12 -14.97
C VAL A 19 14.12 46.28 -15.76
N ASN A 20 13.21 45.58 -15.08
CA ASN A 20 12.12 44.83 -15.73
C ASN A 20 11.02 45.78 -16.22
N ARG A 21 10.72 45.80 -17.54
CA ARG A 21 9.50 46.40 -18.11
C ARG A 21 9.02 45.68 -19.37
N CYS A 22 8.05 44.78 -19.23
CA CYS A 22 7.28 44.22 -20.36
C CYS A 22 5.95 44.97 -20.62
N MET A 23 5.60 45.97 -19.81
CA MET A 23 4.34 46.73 -19.94
C MET A 23 4.29 47.60 -21.20
N ASP A 24 5.42 48.19 -21.61
CA ASP A 24 5.47 49.19 -22.68
C ASP A 24 5.35 48.58 -24.10
N ALA A 25 5.48 47.25 -24.24
CA ALA A 25 5.47 46.55 -25.54
C ALA A 25 4.07 46.51 -26.21
N MET A 26 2.99 46.42 -25.43
CA MET A 26 1.63 46.28 -25.98
C MET A 26 1.15 47.52 -26.74
N GLN A 27 1.65 48.72 -26.41
CA GLN A 27 1.28 49.94 -27.14
C GLN A 27 1.95 50.07 -28.50
N TYR A 28 3.08 49.39 -28.76
CA TYR A 28 3.77 49.47 -30.05
C TYR A 28 3.23 48.49 -31.10
N ALA A 29 2.70 47.33 -30.67
CA ALA A 29 2.15 46.31 -31.57
C ALA A 29 0.97 46.83 -32.42
N LYS A 30 0.14 47.72 -31.87
CA LYS A 30 -1.10 48.22 -32.49
C LYS A 30 -0.90 49.25 -33.61
N LYS A 31 0.26 49.20 -34.31
CA LYS A 31 0.66 50.21 -35.31
C LYS A 31 1.35 49.65 -36.57
N CYS A 32 1.48 48.33 -36.71
CA CYS A 32 2.15 47.68 -37.84
C CYS A 32 1.23 46.82 -38.73
N GLU A 33 -0.09 47.01 -38.65
CA GLU A 33 -1.11 46.24 -39.38
C GLU A 33 -1.31 46.70 -40.85
N LEU A 34 -0.31 47.34 -41.46
CA LEU A 34 -0.38 47.95 -42.81
C LEU A 34 0.88 47.67 -43.67
N SER A 35 1.28 46.40 -43.76
CA SER A 35 2.09 45.93 -44.91
C SER A 35 1.85 44.44 -45.16
N GLY A 36 1.13 44.11 -46.23
CA GLY A 36 0.81 42.73 -46.58
C GLY A 36 2.02 41.97 -47.11
N ARG A 37 2.66 41.18 -46.24
CA ARG A 37 3.56 40.07 -46.62
C ARG A 37 3.31 38.89 -45.70
N ILE A 38 3.23 37.70 -46.30
CA ILE A 38 3.13 36.44 -45.56
C ILE A 38 4.51 36.14 -44.97
N LEU A 39 4.55 35.78 -43.69
CA LEU A 39 5.70 35.23 -42.98
C LEU A 39 5.22 34.03 -42.16
N GLU A 40 6.15 33.12 -41.89
CA GLU A 40 5.90 31.85 -41.22
C GLU A 40 5.47 32.04 -39.75
N PRO A 41 4.76 31.07 -39.14
CA PRO A 41 4.31 31.18 -37.77
C PRO A 41 5.50 31.15 -36.79
N CYS A 42 5.92 32.33 -36.33
CA CYS A 42 6.80 32.45 -35.17
C CYS A 42 6.15 31.75 -33.97
N TYR A 43 6.83 30.75 -33.41
CA TYR A 43 6.46 30.16 -32.13
C TYR A 43 6.38 31.27 -31.07
N THR A 44 5.18 31.51 -30.55
CA THR A 44 4.97 32.50 -29.50
C THR A 44 5.64 32.02 -28.21
N CYS A 45 6.56 32.83 -27.69
CA CYS A 45 7.17 32.60 -26.38
C CYS A 45 6.13 32.87 -25.28
N VAL A 46 5.22 31.92 -25.07
CA VAL A 46 4.30 31.91 -23.94
C VAL A 46 5.14 31.76 -22.67
N ASN A 47 5.08 32.77 -21.79
CA ASN A 47 5.85 32.77 -20.57
C ASN A 47 5.32 31.67 -19.61
N PRO A 48 6.09 30.62 -19.27
CA PRO A 48 5.54 29.44 -18.59
C PRO A 48 5.04 29.68 -17.15
N ALA A 49 5.35 30.85 -16.58
CA ALA A 49 5.13 31.20 -15.18
C ALA A 49 3.72 31.73 -14.84
N THR A 50 2.77 31.80 -15.79
CA THR A 50 1.44 32.38 -15.57
C THR A 50 0.27 31.49 -16.01
N GLN A 51 0.47 30.18 -16.14
CA GLN A 51 -0.60 29.19 -16.15
C GLN A 51 -0.48 28.34 -14.88
N GLY A 52 -1.55 28.30 -14.08
CA GLY A 52 -1.60 27.46 -12.89
C GLY A 52 -1.51 25.97 -13.24
N THR A 53 -0.81 25.20 -12.43
CA THR A 53 -0.60 23.77 -12.63
C THR A 53 -1.91 22.99 -12.51
N LYS A 54 -2.47 22.52 -13.64
CA LYS A 54 -3.61 21.59 -13.63
C LYS A 54 -3.11 20.18 -13.30
N VAL A 55 -3.47 19.71 -12.11
CA VAL A 55 -3.41 18.29 -11.74
C VAL A 55 -4.60 17.56 -12.36
N CYS A 56 -4.37 16.35 -12.87
CA CYS A 56 -5.43 15.46 -13.34
C CYS A 56 -5.22 14.06 -12.79
N ILE A 57 -6.29 13.42 -12.34
CA ILE A 57 -6.24 12.02 -11.91
C ILE A 57 -5.94 11.15 -13.14
N GLY A 58 -4.94 10.27 -13.03
CA GLY A 58 -4.60 9.29 -14.07
C GLY A 58 -5.63 8.18 -14.21
N THR A 59 -5.30 7.13 -14.96
CA THR A 59 -6.16 5.95 -15.15
C THR A 59 -5.44 4.66 -14.71
N ASN A 60 -6.17 3.56 -14.59
CA ASN A 60 -5.66 2.25 -14.20
C ASN A 60 -6.37 1.10 -14.96
N GLY A 61 -6.86 1.39 -16.17
CA GLY A 61 -7.57 0.43 -17.02
C GLY A 61 -6.65 -0.59 -17.71
N ARG A 62 -5.32 -0.41 -17.62
CA ARG A 62 -4.29 -1.22 -18.26
C ARG A 62 -4.57 -1.36 -19.76
N MET A 63 -4.60 -2.58 -20.28
CA MET A 63 -4.89 -2.87 -21.70
C MET A 63 -6.36 -3.26 -21.95
N SER A 64 -7.27 -3.04 -20.99
CA SER A 64 -8.70 -3.39 -21.13
C SER A 64 -9.33 -2.76 -22.37
N VAL A 65 -10.11 -3.55 -23.11
CA VAL A 65 -10.72 -3.12 -24.38
C VAL A 65 -11.92 -2.19 -24.09
N PRO A 66 -11.93 -0.94 -24.57
CA PRO A 66 -13.07 -0.06 -24.40
C PRO A 66 -14.25 -0.49 -25.27
N SER A 67 -15.43 -0.61 -24.66
CA SER A 67 -16.69 -0.95 -25.35
C SER A 67 -17.06 0.03 -26.47
N ASN A 68 -16.60 1.29 -26.39
CA ASN A 68 -16.74 2.28 -27.45
C ASN A 68 -15.47 3.15 -27.55
N LYS A 69 -14.67 2.93 -28.61
CA LYS A 69 -13.41 3.65 -28.85
C LYS A 69 -13.59 5.17 -29.00
N SER A 70 -14.66 5.62 -29.66
CA SER A 70 -14.96 7.04 -29.85
C SER A 70 -15.50 7.73 -28.58
N HIS A 71 -15.92 6.96 -27.57
CA HIS A 71 -16.16 7.45 -26.21
C HIS A 71 -14.85 7.49 -25.42
N HIS A 72 -14.05 6.41 -25.48
CA HIS A 72 -12.74 6.33 -24.82
C HIS A 72 -11.80 7.48 -25.20
N TYR A 73 -11.66 7.79 -26.50
CA TYR A 73 -10.87 8.94 -26.98
C TYR A 73 -11.37 10.28 -26.40
N ARG A 74 -12.69 10.50 -26.32
CA ARG A 74 -13.24 11.72 -25.69
C ARG A 74 -12.91 11.77 -24.21
N ASN A 75 -13.01 10.66 -23.49
CA ASN A 75 -12.69 10.60 -22.07
C ASN A 75 -11.20 10.86 -21.81
N LEU A 76 -10.29 10.37 -22.66
CA LEU A 76 -8.86 10.71 -22.61
C LEU A 76 -8.63 12.21 -22.85
N ARG A 77 -9.22 12.76 -23.92
CA ARG A 77 -9.12 14.19 -24.27
C ARG A 77 -9.63 15.07 -23.14
N ASP A 78 -10.82 14.81 -22.64
CA ASP A 78 -11.52 15.69 -21.70
C ASP A 78 -10.86 15.64 -20.30
N ARG A 79 -10.29 14.49 -19.92
CA ARG A 79 -9.42 14.33 -18.74
C ARG A 79 -8.12 15.13 -18.87
N TYR A 80 -7.36 14.89 -19.94
CA TYR A 80 -5.99 15.40 -20.08
C TYR A 80 -5.86 16.78 -20.77
N THR A 81 -6.95 17.38 -21.26
CA THR A 81 -6.92 18.75 -21.81
C THR A 81 -6.42 19.76 -20.78
N ASN A 82 -5.43 20.56 -21.19
CA ASN A 82 -4.68 21.51 -20.36
C ASN A 82 -4.00 20.89 -19.12
N CYS A 83 -3.75 19.57 -19.10
CA CYS A 83 -3.12 18.91 -17.98
C CYS A 83 -1.61 19.16 -17.92
N THR A 84 -1.06 19.43 -16.74
CA THR A 84 0.39 19.58 -16.55
C THR A 84 1.01 18.48 -15.70
N TYR A 85 0.26 17.88 -14.77
CA TYR A 85 0.73 16.86 -13.83
C TYR A 85 -0.33 15.76 -13.71
N VAL A 86 0.06 14.49 -13.90
CA VAL A 86 -0.84 13.33 -13.82
C VAL A 86 -0.65 12.62 -12.48
N ASP A 87 -1.68 12.65 -11.63
CA ASP A 87 -1.74 11.91 -10.36
C ASP A 87 -2.30 10.50 -10.59
N GLY A 88 -1.41 9.58 -10.93
CA GLY A 88 -1.70 8.21 -11.37
C GLY A 88 -0.92 7.87 -12.64
N ASN A 89 -1.42 6.90 -13.40
CA ASN A 89 -0.79 6.46 -14.65
C ASN A 89 -1.34 7.23 -15.85
N LEU A 90 -0.52 7.43 -16.88
CA LEU A 90 -0.93 7.96 -18.18
C LEU A 90 -1.09 6.81 -19.17
N GLU A 91 -2.33 6.37 -19.38
CA GLU A 91 -2.66 5.29 -20.31
C GLU A 91 -3.26 5.86 -21.60
N ILE A 92 -2.61 5.59 -22.74
CA ILE A 92 -3.02 6.02 -24.08
C ILE A 92 -3.25 4.74 -24.89
N THR A 93 -4.51 4.28 -24.96
CA THR A 93 -4.82 2.95 -25.49
C THR A 93 -5.92 2.93 -26.56
N TRP A 94 -5.91 1.88 -27.38
CA TRP A 94 -6.99 1.52 -28.32
C TRP A 94 -7.38 2.58 -29.37
N LEU A 95 -6.48 3.51 -29.68
CA LEU A 95 -6.65 4.59 -30.65
C LEU A 95 -6.40 4.08 -32.09
N SER A 96 -7.41 3.46 -32.71
CA SER A 96 -7.31 2.83 -34.04
C SER A 96 -7.74 3.72 -35.22
N ASP A 97 -7.82 5.03 -35.03
CA ASP A 97 -8.03 6.02 -36.10
C ASP A 97 -6.77 6.89 -36.14
N ASP A 98 -6.10 6.94 -37.29
CA ASP A 98 -4.79 7.59 -37.43
C ASP A 98 -4.87 9.11 -37.62
N SER A 99 -6.09 9.66 -37.72
CA SER A 99 -6.38 11.08 -37.86
C SER A 99 -6.72 11.79 -36.54
N LEU A 100 -6.77 11.06 -35.42
CA LEU A 100 -7.10 11.61 -34.10
C LEU A 100 -6.08 12.64 -33.61
N ASP A 101 -6.56 13.79 -33.12
CA ASP A 101 -5.72 14.83 -32.55
C ASP A 101 -5.36 14.52 -31.09
N LEU A 102 -4.06 14.41 -30.82
CA LEU A 102 -3.50 14.18 -29.47
C LEU A 102 -2.80 15.42 -28.91
N SER A 103 -2.99 16.61 -29.53
CA SER A 103 -2.40 17.88 -29.10
C SER A 103 -2.73 18.28 -27.66
N PHE A 104 -3.83 17.77 -27.10
CA PHE A 104 -4.20 17.99 -25.70
C PHE A 104 -3.17 17.46 -24.70
N LEU A 105 -2.36 16.47 -25.09
CA LEU A 105 -1.26 15.92 -24.27
C LEU A 105 -0.03 16.85 -24.19
N ASN A 106 0.04 17.89 -25.04
CA ASN A 106 1.26 18.69 -25.22
C ASN A 106 1.78 19.37 -23.94
N TYR A 107 0.92 19.58 -22.94
CA TYR A 107 1.24 20.31 -21.71
C TYR A 107 1.67 19.42 -20.54
N ILE A 108 1.53 18.09 -20.65
CA ILE A 108 1.89 17.16 -19.56
C ILE A 108 3.40 17.23 -19.36
N ARG A 109 3.83 17.55 -18.13
CA ARG A 109 5.25 17.64 -17.71
C ARG A 109 5.69 16.46 -16.85
N GLU A 110 4.76 15.89 -16.09
CA GLU A 110 5.08 14.90 -15.06
C GLU A 110 3.96 13.85 -14.91
N VAL A 111 4.35 12.59 -14.71
CA VAL A 111 3.45 11.45 -14.43
C VAL A 111 3.95 10.75 -13.17
N THR A 112 3.09 10.55 -12.18
CA THR A 112 3.51 9.94 -10.89
C THR A 112 3.59 8.41 -10.94
N GLY A 113 2.72 7.77 -11.72
CA GLY A 113 2.74 6.33 -11.98
C GLY A 113 3.57 5.96 -13.20
N TYR A 114 3.07 5.00 -13.98
CA TYR A 114 3.65 4.59 -15.26
C TYR A 114 3.01 5.30 -16.46
N VAL A 115 3.67 5.22 -17.62
CA VAL A 115 3.13 5.60 -18.94
C VAL A 115 2.93 4.33 -19.77
N LEU A 116 1.69 4.08 -20.19
CA LEU A 116 1.31 2.94 -21.04
C LEU A 116 0.79 3.45 -22.38
N ILE A 117 1.38 2.98 -23.47
CA ILE A 117 0.98 3.33 -24.84
C ILE A 117 0.74 2.00 -25.58
N SER A 118 -0.54 1.67 -25.88
CA SER A 118 -0.88 0.33 -26.39
C SER A 118 -2.01 0.32 -27.41
N HIS A 119 -1.86 -0.42 -28.51
CA HIS A 119 -2.85 -0.47 -29.61
C HIS A 119 -3.18 0.92 -30.19
N VAL A 120 -2.15 1.74 -30.43
CA VAL A 120 -2.26 3.09 -31.02
C VAL A 120 -1.77 3.07 -32.48
N ASP A 121 -2.65 3.48 -33.40
CA ASP A 121 -2.39 3.54 -34.85
C ASP A 121 -2.09 4.97 -35.35
N VAL A 122 -2.24 5.99 -34.49
CA VAL A 122 -1.85 7.39 -34.78
C VAL A 122 -0.38 7.48 -35.18
N LYS A 123 -0.10 8.03 -36.37
CA LYS A 123 1.23 8.00 -37.00
C LYS A 123 2.35 8.70 -36.21
N ARG A 124 2.02 9.71 -35.41
CA ARG A 124 2.98 10.50 -34.62
C ARG A 124 2.36 10.83 -33.27
N LEU A 125 2.95 10.32 -32.20
CA LEU A 125 2.61 10.68 -30.82
C LEU A 125 3.66 11.64 -30.28
N VAL A 126 3.26 12.77 -29.71
CA VAL A 126 4.18 13.81 -29.20
C VAL A 126 3.81 14.14 -27.76
N LEU A 127 4.81 14.11 -26.88
CA LEU A 127 4.74 14.49 -25.47
C LEU A 127 5.90 15.48 -25.22
N PRO A 128 5.82 16.70 -25.78
CA PRO A 128 6.96 17.61 -25.94
C PRO A 128 7.36 18.31 -24.63
N SER A 129 6.49 18.30 -23.63
CA SER A 129 6.71 18.90 -22.31
C SER A 129 7.07 17.88 -21.22
N LEU A 130 6.90 16.57 -21.48
CA LEU A 130 7.06 15.50 -20.49
C LEU A 130 8.53 15.38 -20.10
N GLN A 131 8.84 15.60 -18.83
CA GLN A 131 10.20 15.67 -18.30
C GLN A 131 10.55 14.51 -17.36
N ILE A 132 9.57 14.07 -16.56
CA ILE A 132 9.75 13.03 -15.55
C ILE A 132 8.59 12.02 -15.57
N ILE A 133 8.95 10.74 -15.43
CA ILE A 133 8.05 9.67 -15.00
C ILE A 133 8.56 9.17 -13.64
N ARG A 134 7.73 9.18 -12.59
CA ARG A 134 8.20 8.83 -11.23
C ARG A 134 8.18 7.34 -10.91
N GLY A 135 7.37 6.54 -11.59
CA GLY A 135 7.32 5.09 -11.37
C GLY A 135 6.76 4.65 -10.00
N ARG A 136 6.02 5.52 -9.27
CA ARG A 136 5.42 5.14 -7.96
C ARG A 136 4.43 3.98 -8.05
N THR A 137 3.88 3.77 -9.24
CA THR A 137 3.19 2.55 -9.66
C THR A 137 3.80 2.09 -10.98
N LEU A 138 4.06 0.79 -11.10
CA LEU A 138 4.71 0.20 -12.27
C LEU A 138 3.77 -0.81 -12.98
N PHE A 139 3.95 -0.93 -14.29
CA PHE A 139 3.20 -1.83 -15.14
C PHE A 139 3.85 -3.22 -15.17
N LYS A 140 3.18 -4.20 -14.59
CA LYS A 140 3.62 -5.61 -14.60
C LYS A 140 3.08 -6.33 -15.84
N LEU A 141 3.96 -6.98 -16.60
CA LEU A 141 3.58 -7.75 -17.79
C LEU A 141 3.81 -9.25 -17.53
N ASN A 142 2.76 -9.96 -17.10
CA ASN A 142 2.78 -11.38 -16.66
C ASN A 142 3.32 -12.43 -17.66
N VAL A 143 3.78 -12.01 -18.84
CA VAL A 143 4.31 -12.86 -19.94
C VAL A 143 5.81 -12.67 -20.13
N HIS A 144 6.43 -11.67 -19.48
CA HIS A 144 7.86 -11.37 -19.56
C HIS A 144 8.43 -11.22 -18.15
N GLU A 145 9.43 -12.02 -17.81
CA GLU A 145 10.08 -12.04 -16.48
C GLU A 145 11.03 -10.85 -16.27
N GLU A 146 11.23 -10.02 -17.32
CA GLU A 146 12.22 -8.95 -17.42
C GLU A 146 11.76 -7.61 -16.79
N GLY A 147 11.12 -7.69 -15.61
CA GLY A 147 10.92 -6.57 -14.70
C GLY A 147 9.59 -5.79 -14.78
N ASP A 148 9.51 -4.78 -13.93
CA ASP A 148 8.35 -3.87 -13.78
C ASP A 148 8.59 -2.57 -14.56
N PHE A 149 7.62 -2.13 -15.38
CA PHE A 149 7.83 -1.03 -16.33
C PHE A 149 7.22 0.30 -15.89
N ALA A 150 8.01 1.38 -15.93
CA ALA A 150 7.54 2.76 -15.76
C ALA A 150 7.14 3.41 -17.10
N LEU A 151 7.74 2.97 -18.21
CA LEU A 151 7.30 3.32 -19.57
C LEU A 151 7.18 2.04 -20.39
N ILE A 152 5.99 1.78 -20.94
CA ILE A 152 5.74 0.65 -21.83
C ILE A 152 5.00 1.08 -23.09
N VAL A 153 5.56 0.71 -24.25
CA VAL A 153 4.96 0.92 -25.57
C VAL A 153 4.80 -0.44 -26.25
N THR A 154 3.58 -0.83 -26.62
CA THR A 154 3.35 -2.16 -27.20
C THR A 154 2.21 -2.22 -28.23
N LEU A 155 2.38 -3.08 -29.24
CA LEU A 155 1.35 -3.35 -30.27
C LEU A 155 0.87 -2.09 -31.02
N CYS A 156 1.73 -1.08 -31.16
CA CYS A 156 1.41 0.18 -31.84
C CYS A 156 1.93 0.21 -33.30
N LYS A 157 1.18 0.89 -34.19
CA LYS A 157 1.56 1.10 -35.60
C LYS A 157 2.15 2.49 -35.89
N MET A 158 2.34 3.32 -34.85
CA MET A 158 2.93 4.66 -34.95
C MET A 158 4.32 4.66 -35.61
N HIS A 159 4.65 5.73 -36.33
CA HIS A 159 5.97 5.93 -36.94
C HIS A 159 6.97 6.62 -36.01
N SER A 160 6.49 7.47 -35.09
CA SER A 160 7.32 8.34 -34.26
C SER A 160 6.69 8.56 -32.87
N LEU A 161 7.54 8.53 -31.84
CA LEU A 161 7.19 8.79 -30.44
C LEU A 161 8.14 9.87 -29.88
N GLU A 162 7.65 11.11 -29.83
CA GLU A 162 8.50 12.28 -29.61
C GLU A 162 8.39 12.79 -28.17
N MET A 163 9.44 12.51 -27.36
CA MET A 163 9.57 12.95 -25.96
C MET A 163 10.82 13.83 -25.73
N PRO A 164 11.02 14.93 -26.49
CA PRO A 164 12.25 15.75 -26.49
C PRO A 164 12.54 16.53 -25.19
N ALA A 165 11.70 16.40 -24.17
CA ALA A 165 11.91 16.95 -22.85
C ALA A 165 12.18 15.88 -21.77
N LEU A 166 11.99 14.58 -22.05
CA LEU A 166 12.11 13.50 -21.07
C LEU A 166 13.57 13.33 -20.65
N ARG A 167 13.83 13.42 -19.33
CA ARG A 167 15.18 13.36 -18.76
C ARG A 167 15.32 12.40 -17.59
N ASP A 168 14.24 12.08 -16.89
CA ASP A 168 14.29 11.23 -15.69
C ASP A 168 13.16 10.21 -15.67
N ILE A 169 13.53 8.95 -15.44
CA ILE A 169 12.64 7.88 -15.01
C ILE A 169 13.20 7.42 -13.66
N LEU A 170 12.54 7.85 -12.58
CA LEU A 170 13.09 7.72 -11.23
C LEU A 170 13.15 6.27 -10.75
N GLU A 171 12.12 5.48 -11.08
CA GLU A 171 11.99 4.06 -10.75
C GLU A 171 11.38 3.31 -11.94
N GLY A 172 11.72 2.03 -12.08
CA GLY A 172 11.13 1.10 -13.06
C GLY A 172 11.73 1.14 -14.47
N SER A 173 11.62 0.01 -15.17
CA SER A 173 12.21 -0.25 -16.49
C SER A 173 11.44 0.40 -17.65
N VAL A 174 12.08 0.43 -18.82
CA VAL A 174 11.49 0.89 -20.09
C VAL A 174 11.34 -0.28 -21.06
N GLY A 175 10.12 -0.53 -21.53
CA GLY A 175 9.81 -1.69 -22.38
C GLY A 175 9.15 -1.31 -23.70
N LEU A 176 9.76 -1.69 -24.82
CA LEU A 176 9.19 -1.52 -26.16
C LEU A 176 9.07 -2.87 -26.89
N PHE A 177 7.83 -3.31 -27.09
CA PHE A 177 7.51 -4.64 -27.59
C PHE A 177 6.61 -4.56 -28.85
N SER A 178 7.00 -5.22 -29.94
CA SER A 178 6.12 -5.41 -31.12
C SER A 178 5.54 -4.10 -31.71
N ASN A 179 6.36 -3.05 -31.84
CA ASN A 179 5.97 -1.76 -32.45
C ASN A 179 6.52 -1.64 -33.88
N PHE A 180 5.75 -2.10 -34.86
CA PHE A 180 6.26 -2.42 -36.21
C PHE A 180 6.93 -1.25 -36.97
N ASN A 181 6.38 -0.04 -36.87
CA ASN A 181 6.78 1.12 -37.69
C ASN A 181 7.70 2.13 -36.99
N LEU A 182 8.04 1.92 -35.71
CA LEU A 182 8.56 2.97 -34.82
C LEU A 182 10.04 3.28 -35.09
N CYS A 183 10.32 4.49 -35.59
CA CYS A 183 11.66 4.98 -35.86
C CYS A 183 12.33 5.67 -34.66
N HIS A 184 13.64 5.92 -34.79
CA HIS A 184 14.51 6.73 -33.91
C HIS A 184 14.71 6.25 -32.46
N ILE A 185 13.76 5.56 -31.85
CA ILE A 185 13.77 5.21 -30.41
C ILE A 185 14.99 4.39 -29.96
N ARG A 186 15.59 3.61 -30.87
CA ARG A 186 16.82 2.84 -30.67
C ARG A 186 18.10 3.70 -30.63
N THR A 187 18.02 4.98 -30.98
CA THR A 187 19.15 5.93 -30.90
C THR A 187 19.23 6.64 -29.55
N ILE A 188 18.19 6.56 -28.73
CA ILE A 188 18.15 7.16 -27.41
C ILE A 188 19.11 6.40 -26.48
N ASN A 189 20.03 7.14 -25.86
CA ASN A 189 20.82 6.66 -24.74
C ASN A 189 19.92 6.65 -23.50
N TRP A 190 19.40 5.49 -23.13
CA TRP A 190 18.50 5.33 -21.98
C TRP A 190 19.23 5.45 -20.64
N ASP A 191 20.55 5.25 -20.61
CA ASP A 191 21.37 5.41 -19.40
C ASP A 191 21.44 6.88 -18.92
N ASP A 192 21.20 7.86 -19.80
CA ASP A 192 21.01 9.25 -19.37
C ASP A 192 19.63 9.49 -18.72
N ILE A 193 18.65 8.64 -18.97
CA ILE A 193 17.25 8.86 -18.58
C ILE A 193 16.86 8.02 -17.34
N ILE A 194 17.20 6.73 -17.32
CA ILE A 194 16.82 5.80 -16.26
C ILE A 194 17.72 6.01 -15.03
N THR A 195 17.09 6.22 -13.87
CA THR A 195 17.75 6.45 -12.57
C THR A 195 17.52 5.30 -11.58
N GLY A 196 16.46 4.51 -11.75
CA GLY A 196 16.09 3.43 -10.84
C GLY A 196 17.14 2.32 -10.73
N VAL A 197 17.24 1.70 -9.56
CA VAL A 197 18.16 0.57 -9.31
C VAL A 197 17.62 -0.68 -10.01
N ASP A 198 18.52 -1.45 -10.64
CA ASP A 198 18.22 -2.64 -11.47
C ASP A 198 17.20 -2.41 -12.62
N ALA A 199 16.86 -1.15 -12.92
CA ALA A 199 15.98 -0.76 -14.01
C ALA A 199 16.75 -0.69 -15.34
N GLY A 200 16.14 -1.19 -16.42
CA GLY A 200 16.79 -1.32 -17.73
C GLY A 200 15.90 -0.94 -18.91
N PHE A 201 16.50 -0.89 -20.09
CA PHE A 201 15.81 -0.70 -21.36
C PHE A 201 15.70 -2.03 -22.13
N VAL A 202 14.46 -2.46 -22.40
CA VAL A 202 14.14 -3.68 -23.15
C VAL A 202 13.47 -3.31 -24.47
N TYR A 203 14.06 -3.74 -25.59
CA TYR A 203 13.49 -3.59 -26.93
C TYR A 203 13.36 -4.97 -27.59
N ARG A 204 12.13 -5.37 -27.96
CA ARG A 204 11.85 -6.65 -28.63
C ARG A 204 11.03 -6.43 -29.90
N TYR A 205 11.64 -6.77 -31.04
CA TYR A 205 11.03 -6.75 -32.36
C TYR A 205 10.92 -8.18 -32.88
N ASN A 206 9.73 -8.78 -32.74
CA ASN A 206 9.50 -10.20 -33.00
C ASN A 206 8.70 -10.46 -34.30
N PHE A 207 8.75 -9.53 -35.27
CA PHE A 207 8.13 -9.70 -36.58
C PHE A 207 9.05 -10.46 -37.55
N SER A 208 8.50 -11.03 -38.62
CA SER A 208 9.25 -11.81 -39.61
C SER A 208 9.86 -10.92 -40.71
N GLU A 209 9.21 -9.80 -40.97
CA GLU A 209 9.63 -8.70 -41.83
C GLU A 209 10.74 -7.88 -41.14
N PRO A 210 11.68 -7.27 -41.87
CA PRO A 210 12.72 -6.44 -41.27
C PRO A 210 12.17 -5.12 -40.71
N GLU A 211 12.87 -4.57 -39.70
CA GLU A 211 12.66 -3.20 -39.23
C GLU A 211 12.67 -2.21 -40.42
N ARG A 212 11.76 -1.23 -40.36
CA ARG A 212 11.61 -0.19 -41.37
C ARG A 212 12.88 0.64 -41.52
N ASP A 213 13.27 0.94 -42.77
CA ASP A 213 14.30 1.94 -43.04
C ASP A 213 13.84 3.34 -42.58
N CYS A 214 14.60 3.90 -41.64
CA CYS A 214 14.25 5.10 -40.89
C CYS A 214 15.22 6.25 -41.24
N PRO A 215 14.74 7.49 -41.42
CA PRO A 215 15.63 8.62 -41.67
C PRO A 215 16.63 8.81 -40.52
N THR A 216 17.81 9.35 -40.83
CA THR A 216 18.80 9.71 -39.81
C THR A 216 18.29 10.83 -38.90
N CYS A 217 18.84 10.92 -37.68
CA CYS A 217 18.72 12.10 -36.85
C CYS A 217 19.27 13.35 -37.54
N ASP A 218 18.93 14.53 -37.03
CA ASP A 218 19.54 15.79 -37.47
C ASP A 218 21.04 15.83 -37.16
N LYS A 219 21.82 16.52 -38.00
CA LYS A 219 23.29 16.63 -37.86
C LYS A 219 23.73 17.42 -36.62
N SER A 220 22.83 18.17 -35.99
CA SER A 220 23.02 18.81 -34.69
C SER A 220 22.97 17.84 -33.51
N CYS A 221 22.35 16.66 -33.67
CA CYS A 221 22.19 15.70 -32.58
C CYS A 221 23.52 14.98 -32.28
N LYS A 222 23.99 15.06 -31.03
CA LYS A 222 25.29 14.48 -30.62
C LYS A 222 25.33 12.94 -30.59
N VAL A 223 24.18 12.31 -30.32
CA VAL A 223 24.06 10.85 -30.13
C VAL A 223 22.72 10.36 -30.70
N GLY A 224 21.62 10.67 -30.00
CA GLY A 224 20.28 10.20 -30.32
C GLY A 224 19.27 11.30 -30.64
N CYS A 225 18.12 10.89 -31.16
CA CYS A 225 16.95 11.74 -31.34
C CYS A 225 15.65 10.96 -31.10
N TRP A 226 14.60 11.68 -30.74
CA TRP A 226 13.24 11.14 -30.59
C TRP A 226 12.44 11.14 -31.90
N GLY A 227 12.97 11.77 -32.94
CA GLY A 227 12.27 12.08 -34.18
C GLY A 227 13.08 13.03 -35.06
N LEU A 228 12.46 13.53 -36.11
CA LEU A 228 13.11 14.42 -37.08
C LEU A 228 13.33 15.85 -36.55
N GLY A 229 14.42 16.46 -36.98
CA GLY A 229 14.79 17.87 -36.73
C GLY A 229 15.48 18.13 -35.39
N GLU A 230 16.22 19.24 -35.31
CA GLU A 230 17.00 19.69 -34.14
C GLU A 230 16.21 19.68 -32.82
N VAL A 231 14.91 20.02 -32.86
CA VAL A 231 14.04 20.05 -31.67
C VAL A 231 13.92 18.69 -30.97
N ASN A 232 14.14 17.60 -31.71
CA ASN A 232 14.02 16.22 -31.28
C ASN A 232 15.35 15.57 -30.88
N CYS A 233 16.49 16.25 -30.97
CA CYS A 233 17.75 15.72 -30.45
C CYS A 233 17.63 15.38 -28.96
N GLN A 234 18.19 14.24 -28.55
CA GLN A 234 18.27 13.89 -27.13
C GLN A 234 19.14 14.93 -26.41
N LYS A 235 18.61 15.47 -25.31
CA LYS A 235 19.29 16.40 -24.42
C LYS A 235 19.78 15.63 -23.20
N PHE A 236 21.04 15.81 -22.84
CA PHE A 236 21.70 15.03 -21.79
C PHE A 236 21.73 15.76 -20.45
N SER A 237 21.75 15.03 -19.33
CA SER A 237 21.90 15.61 -17.99
C SER A 237 22.51 14.67 -16.94
N ARG A 238 23.00 13.47 -17.30
CA ARG A 238 23.72 12.54 -16.41
C ARG A 238 25.05 12.07 -17.00
N VAL A 239 25.04 11.54 -18.22
CA VAL A 239 26.20 10.83 -18.84
C VAL A 239 27.36 11.76 -19.19
N TYR A 240 27.10 13.05 -19.45
CA TYR A 240 28.13 14.05 -19.78
C TYR A 240 28.45 15.01 -18.62
N CYS A 241 28.12 14.65 -17.39
CA CYS A 241 28.41 15.48 -16.22
C CYS A 241 29.86 15.32 -15.75
N SER A 242 30.37 16.34 -15.04
CA SER A 242 31.67 16.23 -14.37
C SER A 242 31.62 15.21 -13.22
N PRO A 243 32.68 14.41 -12.95
CA PRO A 243 32.70 13.41 -11.88
C PRO A 243 32.42 13.96 -10.46
N GLN A 244 32.60 15.27 -10.24
CA GLN A 244 32.26 15.92 -8.97
C GLN A 244 30.74 16.10 -8.75
N CYS A 245 29.91 15.92 -9.79
CA CYS A 245 28.46 15.99 -9.70
C CYS A 245 27.87 14.69 -9.10
N HIS A 246 28.28 14.33 -7.87
CA HIS A 246 27.89 13.18 -7.03
C HIS A 246 26.67 12.35 -7.52
N ASN A 247 26.88 11.51 -8.54
CA ASN A 247 25.88 10.72 -9.29
C ASN A 247 24.55 11.45 -9.62
N GLY A 248 24.59 12.78 -9.67
CA GLY A 248 23.45 13.67 -9.84
C GLY A 248 23.27 14.16 -11.27
N ARG A 249 22.47 15.22 -11.41
CA ARG A 249 22.20 15.88 -12.69
C ARG A 249 23.14 17.07 -12.95
N CYS A 250 23.31 17.45 -14.20
CA CYS A 250 24.03 18.67 -14.61
C CYS A 250 23.34 19.41 -15.76
N TYR A 251 23.75 20.66 -15.97
CA TYR A 251 23.37 21.50 -17.13
C TYR A 251 24.53 21.77 -18.10
N GLY A 252 25.73 21.28 -17.77
CA GLY A 252 26.93 21.33 -18.59
C GLY A 252 28.04 20.41 -18.04
N PRO A 253 29.13 20.21 -18.79
CA PRO A 253 30.17 19.23 -18.44
C PRO A 253 31.16 19.68 -17.37
N ASN A 254 31.17 20.96 -16.97
CA ASN A 254 32.18 21.49 -16.05
C ASN A 254 31.83 21.22 -14.57
N PRO A 255 32.81 21.16 -13.64
CA PRO A 255 32.55 20.89 -12.20
C PRO A 255 31.72 21.94 -11.46
N ARG A 256 31.35 23.05 -12.12
CA ARG A 256 30.47 24.11 -11.60
C ARG A 256 29.09 24.14 -12.27
N GLU A 257 28.81 23.18 -13.15
CA GLU A 257 27.55 23.06 -13.90
C GLU A 257 26.71 21.85 -13.41
N CYS A 258 27.01 21.35 -12.21
CA CYS A 258 26.19 20.39 -11.48
C CYS A 258 24.88 21.06 -11.00
N CYS A 259 23.80 20.29 -10.98
CA CYS A 259 22.54 20.67 -10.35
C CYS A 259 22.56 20.43 -8.84
N HIS A 260 21.60 21.01 -8.11
CA HIS A 260 21.35 20.61 -6.72
C HIS A 260 20.91 19.14 -6.65
N LEU A 261 21.28 18.44 -5.57
CA LEU A 261 20.92 17.02 -5.35
C LEU A 261 19.40 16.74 -5.21
N PHE A 262 18.59 17.80 -5.10
CA PHE A 262 17.13 17.72 -5.06
C PHE A 262 16.48 17.96 -6.44
N CYS A 263 17.26 18.28 -7.47
CA CYS A 263 16.78 18.35 -8.85
C CYS A 263 16.66 16.94 -9.46
N ALA A 264 15.62 16.72 -10.24
CA ALA A 264 15.49 15.58 -11.13
C ALA A 264 15.37 16.05 -12.59
N GLY A 265 15.86 15.24 -13.52
CA GLY A 265 15.94 15.52 -14.95
C GLY A 265 16.96 16.59 -15.36
N GLY A 266 17.24 17.58 -14.52
CA GLY A 266 18.22 18.63 -14.75
C GLY A 266 17.86 19.93 -14.06
N CYS A 267 18.53 21.00 -14.46
CA CYS A 267 18.38 22.34 -13.92
C CYS A 267 18.80 23.40 -14.95
N THR A 268 18.59 24.68 -14.64
CA THR A 268 19.18 25.83 -15.35
C THR A 268 20.35 26.48 -14.61
N GLY A 269 20.63 26.03 -13.39
CA GLY A 269 21.66 26.54 -12.48
C GLY A 269 21.78 25.67 -11.22
N PRO A 270 22.73 25.96 -10.31
CA PRO A 270 23.10 25.05 -9.22
C PRO A 270 22.17 25.05 -8.00
N THR A 271 21.16 25.93 -7.92
CA THR A 271 20.31 26.10 -6.72
C THR A 271 19.05 25.23 -6.72
N GLN A 272 18.37 25.14 -5.56
CA GLN A 272 17.13 24.37 -5.38
C GLN A 272 15.93 24.94 -6.15
N SER A 273 15.95 26.23 -6.51
CA SER A 273 14.92 26.91 -7.31
C SER A 273 15.22 26.94 -8.82
N GLU A 274 16.38 26.42 -9.24
CA GLU A 274 16.78 26.33 -10.65
C GLU A 274 16.60 24.91 -11.23
N CYS A 275 16.05 23.96 -10.47
CA CYS A 275 15.71 22.62 -10.95
C CYS A 275 14.62 22.67 -12.04
N LEU A 276 14.70 21.77 -13.03
CA LEU A 276 13.63 21.61 -14.04
C LEU A 276 12.37 20.97 -13.42
N ALA A 277 12.58 20.00 -12.54
CA ALA A 277 11.57 19.42 -11.66
C ALA A 277 12.25 18.82 -10.41
N CYS A 278 11.46 18.52 -9.37
CA CYS A 278 11.98 18.12 -8.06
C CYS A 278 12.05 16.60 -7.91
N ARG A 279 13.18 16.10 -7.36
CA ARG A 279 13.36 14.68 -7.04
C ARG A 279 12.35 14.21 -6.00
N ASN A 280 12.18 14.96 -4.91
CA ASN A 280 11.27 14.62 -3.82
C ASN A 280 10.01 15.53 -3.84
N PHE A 281 10.08 16.74 -3.26
CA PHE A 281 8.95 17.67 -3.17
C PHE A 281 9.26 19.05 -3.76
N TYR A 282 8.24 19.67 -4.36
CA TYR A 282 8.21 21.08 -4.74
C TYR A 282 7.50 21.92 -3.69
N ASP A 283 8.13 23.01 -3.25
CA ASP A 283 7.61 23.92 -2.21
C ASP A 283 7.85 25.39 -2.61
N ASP A 284 6.77 26.10 -2.97
CA ASP A 284 6.72 27.54 -3.36
C ASP A 284 7.80 28.05 -4.37
N GLY A 285 8.43 27.15 -5.11
CA GLY A 285 9.48 27.48 -6.09
C GLY A 285 10.83 26.79 -5.85
N GLU A 286 10.99 26.06 -4.74
CA GLU A 286 12.21 25.32 -4.40
C GLU A 286 11.95 23.81 -4.31
N CYS A 287 12.93 23.01 -4.73
CA CYS A 287 12.91 21.57 -4.54
C CYS A 287 13.53 21.17 -3.20
N LYS A 288 12.73 20.53 -2.34
CA LYS A 288 13.10 20.14 -0.96
C LYS A 288 13.03 18.62 -0.78
N GLN A 289 13.78 18.10 0.20
CA GLN A 289 13.79 16.67 0.53
C GLN A 289 12.44 16.19 1.09
N GLU A 290 11.83 17.00 1.95
CA GLU A 290 10.59 16.77 2.70
C GLU A 290 9.80 18.08 2.78
N CYS A 291 8.49 18.00 3.01
CA CYS A 291 7.67 19.18 3.26
C CYS A 291 7.88 19.72 4.69
N PRO A 292 7.73 21.04 4.93
CA PRO A 292 7.77 21.62 6.27
C PRO A 292 6.84 20.87 7.25
N PRO A 293 7.36 20.29 8.35
CA PRO A 293 6.58 19.41 9.22
C PRO A 293 5.48 20.19 9.95
N MET A 294 4.35 19.54 10.23
CA MET A 294 3.19 20.18 10.89
C MET A 294 3.48 20.60 12.34
N GLN A 295 4.48 20.00 12.97
CA GLN A 295 4.97 20.36 14.30
C GLN A 295 6.48 20.57 14.28
N ILE A 296 6.96 21.48 15.12
CA ILE A 296 8.37 21.75 15.36
C ILE A 296 8.66 21.56 16.85
N TYR A 297 9.82 20.97 17.16
CA TYR A 297 10.28 20.86 18.54
C TYR A 297 10.89 22.19 18.98
N ASN A 298 10.38 22.78 20.06
CA ASN A 298 10.93 24.00 20.64
C ASN A 298 11.90 23.64 21.79
N PRO A 299 13.23 23.87 21.63
CA PRO A 299 14.21 23.48 22.65
C PRO A 299 14.15 24.32 23.95
N SER A 300 13.36 25.39 24.00
CA SER A 300 13.23 26.25 25.18
C SER A 300 12.08 25.82 26.10
N THR A 301 11.03 25.23 25.52
CA THR A 301 9.86 24.68 26.23
C THR A 301 9.91 23.16 26.35
N TYR A 302 10.83 22.51 25.62
CA TYR A 302 11.00 21.06 25.50
C TYR A 302 9.76 20.33 24.94
N SER A 303 8.87 21.05 24.25
CA SER A 303 7.60 20.57 23.72
C SER A 303 7.52 20.66 22.19
N TRP A 304 6.67 19.83 21.60
CA TRP A 304 6.24 19.97 20.21
C TRP A 304 5.18 21.07 20.10
N GLU A 305 5.43 22.04 19.22
CA GLU A 305 4.58 23.20 18.96
C GLU A 305 4.14 23.19 17.49
N ALA A 306 2.95 23.73 17.20
CA ALA A 306 2.43 23.75 15.82
C ALA A 306 3.28 24.68 14.93
N ASN A 307 3.73 24.17 13.78
CA ASN A 307 4.56 24.94 12.86
C ASN A 307 3.70 25.91 12.02
N PRO A 308 3.92 27.24 12.10
CA PRO A 308 3.18 28.21 11.27
C PRO A 308 3.36 27.99 9.77
N ASP A 309 4.52 27.47 9.36
CA ASP A 309 4.88 27.18 7.97
C ASP A 309 4.74 25.70 7.60
N GLY A 310 4.10 24.89 8.46
CA GLY A 310 3.79 23.49 8.19
C GLY A 310 2.93 23.32 6.94
N LYS A 311 3.25 22.30 6.13
CA LYS A 311 2.54 21.97 4.88
C LYS A 311 2.36 20.46 4.75
N TYR A 312 1.23 20.07 4.20
CA TYR A 312 0.92 18.69 3.85
C TYR A 312 1.62 18.28 2.55
N ALA A 313 2.19 17.08 2.53
CA ALA A 313 2.65 16.42 1.32
C ALA A 313 1.46 15.94 0.48
N TYR A 314 1.28 16.53 -0.70
CA TYR A 314 0.31 16.09 -1.71
C TYR A 314 1.06 15.66 -2.99
N GLY A 315 1.12 14.35 -3.24
CA GLY A 315 1.85 13.79 -4.38
C GLY A 315 3.35 14.05 -4.28
N ALA A 316 3.85 15.04 -5.02
CA ALA A 316 5.22 15.54 -5.00
C ALA A 316 5.29 17.07 -4.74
N THR A 317 4.26 17.63 -4.12
CA THR A 317 4.11 19.07 -3.85
C THR A 317 3.72 19.31 -2.39
N CYS A 318 4.23 20.38 -1.78
CA CYS A 318 3.83 20.81 -0.44
C CYS A 318 2.68 21.82 -0.50
N VAL A 319 1.57 21.55 0.18
CA VAL A 319 0.35 22.39 0.18
C VAL A 319 -0.05 22.77 1.61
N ARG A 320 -0.54 24.00 1.84
CA ARG A 320 -0.97 24.42 3.18
C ARG A 320 -2.26 23.71 3.64
N GLU A 321 -3.11 23.33 2.69
CA GLU A 321 -4.37 22.61 2.93
C GLU A 321 -4.52 21.49 1.88
N CYS A 322 -5.09 20.35 2.30
CA CYS A 322 -5.45 19.27 1.37
C CYS A 322 -6.70 19.64 0.54
N PRO A 323 -6.76 19.27 -0.75
CA PRO A 323 -7.99 19.32 -1.53
C PRO A 323 -9.19 18.67 -0.83
N GLU A 324 -10.40 19.22 -0.99
CA GLU A 324 -11.63 18.82 -0.25
C GLU A 324 -11.99 17.33 -0.31
N HIS A 325 -11.51 16.61 -1.34
CA HIS A 325 -11.75 15.18 -1.55
C HIS A 325 -10.66 14.28 -0.94
N LEU A 326 -9.71 14.84 -0.19
CA LEU A 326 -8.60 14.15 0.44
C LEU A 326 -8.57 14.40 1.95
N LEU A 327 -8.14 13.38 2.68
CA LEU A 327 -8.06 13.35 4.13
C LEU A 327 -6.66 13.77 4.58
N LYS A 328 -6.58 14.46 5.73
CA LYS A 328 -5.34 14.87 6.36
C LYS A 328 -4.83 13.72 7.25
N ASP A 329 -3.60 13.25 7.02
CA ASP A 329 -2.95 12.31 7.95
C ASP A 329 -1.45 12.62 8.10
N ASN A 330 -0.97 12.76 9.34
CA ASN A 330 0.46 12.90 9.71
C ASN A 330 1.30 13.87 8.83
N GLY A 331 0.71 14.95 8.30
CA GLY A 331 1.41 15.88 7.39
C GLY A 331 1.42 15.47 5.92
N ALA A 332 0.50 14.60 5.50
CA ALA A 332 0.22 14.24 4.11
C ALA A 332 -1.28 14.29 3.78
N CYS A 333 -1.60 14.33 2.49
CA CYS A 333 -2.97 14.25 1.97
C CYS A 333 -3.23 12.85 1.38
N VAL A 334 -4.13 12.08 1.99
CA VAL A 334 -4.41 10.67 1.65
C VAL A 334 -5.85 10.48 1.13
N ARG A 335 -6.06 9.50 0.24
CA ARG A 335 -7.41 9.19 -0.31
C ARG A 335 -8.29 8.39 0.66
N SER A 336 -7.66 7.64 1.57
CA SER A 336 -8.29 6.86 2.63
C SER A 336 -7.37 6.83 3.84
N CYS A 337 -7.93 6.69 5.04
CA CYS A 337 -7.10 6.56 6.25
C CYS A 337 -6.33 5.22 6.27
N PRO A 338 -5.16 5.19 6.94
CA PRO A 338 -4.47 3.96 7.32
C PRO A 338 -5.38 2.96 8.08
N PRO A 339 -5.10 1.64 8.04
CA PRO A 339 -5.96 0.62 8.67
C PRO A 339 -6.12 0.72 10.20
N ASP A 340 -5.25 1.48 10.87
CA ASP A 340 -5.24 1.82 12.30
C ASP A 340 -6.02 3.12 12.64
N LYS A 341 -6.56 3.81 11.62
CA LYS A 341 -7.23 5.11 11.76
C LYS A 341 -8.62 5.13 11.12
N LYS A 342 -9.51 5.93 11.72
CA LYS A 342 -10.85 6.26 11.24
C LYS A 342 -10.89 7.72 10.76
N VAL A 343 -11.85 8.03 9.89
CA VAL A 343 -12.12 9.41 9.46
C VAL A 343 -12.80 10.17 10.60
N ASN A 344 -12.23 11.29 11.04
CA ASN A 344 -12.98 12.31 11.78
C ASN A 344 -13.80 13.14 10.77
N ALA A 345 -15.13 12.97 10.82
CA ALA A 345 -16.05 13.55 9.85
C ALA A 345 -16.10 15.08 9.89
N ASP A 346 -15.85 15.68 11.06
CA ASP A 346 -15.97 17.13 11.25
C ASP A 346 -14.74 17.92 10.78
N GLU A 347 -13.59 17.26 10.60
CA GLU A 347 -12.30 17.91 10.29
C GLU A 347 -11.65 17.43 8.97
N GLY A 348 -12.12 16.32 8.40
CA GLY A 348 -11.50 15.67 7.25
C GLY A 348 -10.11 15.09 7.57
N ALA A 349 -9.92 14.60 8.79
CA ALA A 349 -8.63 14.11 9.30
C ALA A 349 -8.70 12.63 9.69
N CYS A 350 -7.57 11.93 9.62
CA CYS A 350 -7.44 10.54 10.07
C CYS A 350 -6.99 10.50 11.53
N VAL A 351 -7.83 9.91 12.40
CA VAL A 351 -7.58 9.79 13.84
C VAL A 351 -7.51 8.32 14.24
N PRO A 352 -6.68 7.93 15.23
CA PRO A 352 -6.62 6.55 15.71
C PRO A 352 -7.99 5.97 16.11
N CYS A 353 -8.16 4.65 15.97
CA CYS A 353 -9.36 3.96 16.42
C CYS A 353 -9.36 3.68 17.93
N ASP A 354 -10.53 3.77 18.55
CA ASP A 354 -10.74 3.38 19.96
C ASP A 354 -10.84 1.84 20.06
N GLY A 355 -9.68 1.18 20.00
CA GLY A 355 -9.58 -0.28 19.87
C GLY A 355 -9.53 -0.72 18.39
N PRO A 356 -9.89 -1.99 18.08
CA PRO A 356 -9.83 -2.50 16.70
C PRO A 356 -10.67 -1.67 15.73
N CYS A 357 -10.05 -1.19 14.65
CA CYS A 357 -10.75 -0.36 13.67
C CYS A 357 -11.94 -1.09 13.04
N PRO A 358 -13.08 -0.40 12.78
CA PRO A 358 -14.26 -1.05 12.24
C PRO A 358 -14.08 -1.57 10.80
N LYS A 359 -13.67 -2.83 10.64
CA LYS A 359 -13.63 -3.50 9.33
C LYS A 359 -15.06 -3.72 8.83
N LYS A 360 -15.39 -3.08 7.72
CA LYS A 360 -16.65 -3.24 6.99
C LYS A 360 -16.52 -4.35 5.95
N CYS A 361 -17.51 -5.23 5.86
CA CYS A 361 -17.53 -6.31 4.87
C CYS A 361 -18.94 -6.48 4.28
N SER A 362 -19.04 -6.92 3.02
CA SER A 362 -20.32 -7.25 2.39
C SER A 362 -20.84 -8.60 2.86
N GLY A 363 -22.16 -8.70 3.05
CA GLY A 363 -22.86 -9.96 3.30
C GLY A 363 -22.94 -10.86 2.07
N VAL A 364 -23.33 -12.11 2.28
CA VAL A 364 -23.43 -13.15 1.23
C VAL A 364 -24.71 -13.95 1.41
N LYS A 365 -25.31 -14.40 0.30
CA LYS A 365 -26.55 -15.20 0.35
C LYS A 365 -26.38 -16.48 1.17
N VAL A 366 -25.23 -17.15 1.05
CA VAL A 366 -24.84 -18.38 1.75
C VAL A 366 -23.37 -18.28 2.18
N VAL A 367 -23.08 -18.67 3.43
CA VAL A 367 -21.72 -18.84 3.96
C VAL A 367 -21.22 -20.25 3.64
N HIS A 368 -19.98 -20.41 3.16
CA HIS A 368 -19.41 -21.72 2.82
C HIS A 368 -17.88 -21.74 2.95
N SER A 369 -17.30 -22.94 2.88
CA SER A 369 -15.86 -23.22 3.08
C SER A 369 -14.90 -22.38 2.24
N GLY A 370 -15.36 -21.88 1.08
CA GLY A 370 -14.62 -21.01 0.17
C GLY A 370 -14.74 -19.50 0.43
N ASN A 371 -15.78 -19.01 1.12
CA ASN A 371 -15.97 -17.58 1.38
C ASN A 371 -15.75 -17.15 2.85
N ILE A 372 -15.77 -18.09 3.79
CA ILE A 372 -15.73 -17.82 5.24
C ILE A 372 -14.57 -16.91 5.69
N GLU A 373 -13.39 -17.02 5.10
CA GLU A 373 -12.20 -16.25 5.50
C GLU A 373 -12.32 -14.74 5.25
N GLN A 374 -13.18 -14.29 4.32
CA GLN A 374 -13.35 -12.85 4.05
C GLN A 374 -13.89 -12.07 5.27
N PHE A 375 -14.65 -12.78 6.13
CA PHE A 375 -15.23 -12.23 7.36
C PHE A 375 -14.25 -12.13 8.52
N ARG A 376 -13.02 -12.67 8.39
CA ARG A 376 -11.99 -12.60 9.43
C ARG A 376 -11.72 -11.15 9.85
N GLY A 377 -11.96 -10.85 11.12
CA GLY A 377 -11.81 -9.52 11.70
C GLY A 377 -12.91 -8.51 11.32
N CYS A 378 -14.03 -8.96 10.75
CA CYS A 378 -15.14 -8.06 10.41
C CYS A 378 -15.88 -7.57 11.66
N THR A 379 -16.25 -6.29 11.70
CA THR A 379 -17.02 -5.71 12.81
C THR A 379 -18.41 -5.24 12.39
N ILE A 380 -18.58 -4.80 11.13
CA ILE A 380 -19.86 -4.36 10.55
C ILE A 380 -20.08 -5.07 9.22
N LEU A 381 -21.16 -5.86 9.14
CA LEU A 381 -21.54 -6.58 7.92
C LEU A 381 -22.69 -5.86 7.20
N TYR A 382 -22.44 -5.48 5.95
CA TYR A 382 -23.38 -4.76 5.09
C TYR A 382 -24.19 -5.74 4.24
N GLY A 383 -25.48 -5.87 4.53
CA GLY A 383 -26.35 -6.90 3.97
C GLY A 383 -26.62 -8.02 4.97
N SER A 384 -26.88 -9.22 4.47
CA SER A 384 -27.34 -10.38 5.26
C SER A 384 -26.39 -11.57 5.14
N ILE A 385 -26.58 -12.57 6.01
CA ILE A 385 -25.90 -13.88 5.93
C ILE A 385 -26.88 -15.03 6.16
N SER A 386 -26.69 -16.13 5.43
CA SER A 386 -27.33 -17.41 5.72
C SER A 386 -26.29 -18.51 5.93
N ILE A 387 -26.47 -19.31 6.97
CA ILE A 387 -25.75 -20.56 7.22
C ILE A 387 -26.77 -21.68 7.00
N MET A 388 -26.53 -22.55 6.03
CA MET A 388 -27.48 -23.58 5.58
C MET A 388 -26.88 -24.98 5.74
N GLU A 389 -27.66 -26.04 5.65
CA GLU A 389 -27.17 -27.43 5.78
C GLU A 389 -25.96 -27.72 4.85
N HIS A 390 -26.04 -27.27 3.60
CA HIS A 390 -24.94 -27.37 2.63
C HIS A 390 -23.73 -26.45 2.90
N SER A 391 -23.83 -25.50 3.85
CA SER A 391 -22.65 -24.81 4.39
C SER A 391 -21.72 -25.79 5.12
N PHE A 392 -22.28 -26.85 5.74
CA PHE A 392 -21.53 -27.87 6.46
C PHE A 392 -21.31 -29.14 5.64
N THR A 393 -22.32 -29.66 4.92
CA THR A 393 -22.18 -30.86 4.07
C THR A 393 -21.47 -30.62 2.74
N GLY A 394 -21.07 -29.38 2.45
CA GLY A 394 -20.56 -28.98 1.14
C GLY A 394 -21.64 -28.99 0.03
N PHE A 395 -21.29 -28.44 -1.13
CA PHE A 395 -22.12 -28.52 -2.33
C PHE A 395 -21.32 -28.31 -3.63
N GLN A 396 -21.91 -28.72 -4.74
CA GLN A 396 -21.51 -28.31 -6.08
C GLN A 396 -22.29 -27.04 -6.43
N ASP A 397 -21.60 -25.93 -6.69
CA ASP A 397 -22.24 -24.68 -7.12
C ASP A 397 -22.83 -24.85 -8.53
N VAL A 398 -23.92 -24.15 -8.82
CA VAL A 398 -24.62 -24.21 -10.10
C VAL A 398 -25.06 -22.80 -10.50
N ASP A 399 -24.60 -22.33 -11.66
CA ASP A 399 -24.89 -20.97 -12.12
C ASP A 399 -26.34 -20.81 -12.62
N GLN A 400 -26.73 -19.56 -12.90
CA GLN A 400 -28.08 -19.23 -13.40
C GLN A 400 -28.38 -19.80 -14.82
N ALA A 401 -27.37 -20.33 -15.51
CA ALA A 401 -27.47 -21.01 -16.80
C ALA A 401 -27.37 -22.55 -16.68
N TYR A 402 -27.40 -23.08 -15.45
CA TYR A 402 -27.30 -24.50 -15.09
C TYR A 402 -25.94 -25.17 -15.39
N ASN A 403 -24.85 -24.40 -15.49
CA ASN A 403 -23.49 -24.94 -15.55
C ASN A 403 -22.98 -25.25 -14.13
N PHE A 404 -22.11 -26.25 -14.01
CA PHE A 404 -21.40 -26.55 -12.76
C PHE A 404 -20.34 -25.48 -12.49
N GLY A 405 -20.47 -24.76 -11.38
CA GLY A 405 -19.49 -23.81 -10.86
C GLY A 405 -18.40 -24.49 -10.01
N PRO A 406 -17.81 -23.79 -9.02
CA PRO A 406 -16.88 -24.41 -8.08
C PRO A 406 -17.55 -25.48 -7.20
N HIS A 407 -16.80 -26.52 -6.84
CA HIS A 407 -17.20 -27.42 -5.76
C HIS A 407 -16.67 -26.87 -4.44
N TYR A 408 -17.56 -26.68 -3.46
CA TYR A 408 -17.19 -26.30 -2.10
C TYR A 408 -17.24 -27.52 -1.18
N PRO A 409 -16.11 -27.92 -0.58
CA PRO A 409 -16.07 -29.06 0.34
C PRO A 409 -16.79 -28.75 1.66
N GLU A 410 -17.02 -29.81 2.44
CA GLU A 410 -17.56 -29.78 3.79
C GLU A 410 -16.85 -28.74 4.69
N MET A 411 -17.57 -28.20 5.67
CA MET A 411 -17.06 -27.18 6.59
C MET A 411 -17.44 -27.52 8.04
N HIS A 412 -16.44 -27.69 8.90
CA HIS A 412 -16.69 -27.82 10.33
C HIS A 412 -17.21 -26.50 10.93
N PRO A 413 -18.23 -26.51 11.83
CA PRO A 413 -18.83 -25.31 12.40
C PRO A 413 -17.84 -24.35 13.06
N ASP A 414 -16.71 -24.83 13.60
CA ASP A 414 -15.69 -23.97 14.23
C ASP A 414 -15.11 -22.90 13.30
N ARG A 415 -15.17 -23.08 11.97
CA ARG A 415 -14.76 -22.04 11.02
C ARG A 415 -15.65 -20.79 11.07
N LEU A 416 -16.84 -20.87 11.68
CA LEU A 416 -17.70 -19.71 11.95
C LEU A 416 -17.10 -18.74 12.99
N GLU A 417 -16.06 -19.14 13.73
CA GLU A 417 -15.37 -18.29 14.72
C GLU A 417 -14.78 -17.00 14.13
N VAL A 418 -14.66 -16.87 12.81
CA VAL A 418 -14.37 -15.60 12.13
C VAL A 418 -15.40 -14.49 12.42
N PHE A 419 -16.64 -14.85 12.76
CA PHE A 419 -17.71 -13.90 13.11
C PHE A 419 -17.59 -13.38 14.56
N SER A 420 -16.66 -13.88 15.36
CA SER A 420 -16.49 -13.47 16.77
C SER A 420 -16.18 -11.98 16.96
N THR A 421 -15.66 -11.30 15.94
CA THR A 421 -15.41 -9.85 15.95
C THR A 421 -16.63 -9.01 15.53
N LEU A 422 -17.70 -9.63 15.06
CA LEU A 422 -18.85 -8.96 14.45
C LEU A 422 -19.75 -8.33 15.52
N LYS A 423 -19.99 -7.01 15.39
CA LYS A 423 -20.85 -6.23 16.30
C LYS A 423 -22.18 -5.82 15.67
N GLU A 424 -22.20 -5.61 14.35
CA GLU A 424 -23.40 -5.15 13.64
C GLU A 424 -23.65 -5.92 12.34
N VAL A 425 -24.92 -6.27 12.09
CA VAL A 425 -25.41 -6.79 10.80
C VAL A 425 -26.50 -5.85 10.28
N THR A 426 -26.36 -5.32 9.07
CA THR A 426 -27.34 -4.33 8.56
C THR A 426 -28.61 -4.95 7.95
N GLY A 427 -28.54 -6.21 7.50
CA GLY A 427 -29.67 -7.01 7.01
C GLY A 427 -30.18 -8.00 8.06
N TYR A 428 -30.29 -9.28 7.69
CA TYR A 428 -30.71 -10.39 8.54
C TYR A 428 -29.61 -11.44 8.80
N ILE A 429 -29.82 -12.27 9.81
CA ILE A 429 -29.09 -13.52 10.05
C ILE A 429 -30.06 -14.69 9.93
N SER A 430 -29.73 -15.66 9.07
CA SER A 430 -30.51 -16.87 8.80
C SER A 430 -29.70 -18.13 9.12
N ILE A 431 -30.23 -19.00 9.97
CA ILE A 431 -29.62 -20.27 10.41
C ILE A 431 -30.57 -21.40 10.03
N GLN A 432 -30.15 -22.24 9.08
CA GLN A 432 -30.91 -23.35 8.50
C GLN A 432 -30.02 -24.58 8.34
N ALA A 433 -29.24 -24.90 9.39
CA ALA A 433 -28.12 -25.83 9.34
C ALA A 433 -28.04 -26.70 10.60
N SER A 434 -27.66 -27.97 10.41
CA SER A 434 -27.45 -28.94 11.48
C SER A 434 -26.08 -29.63 11.34
N HIS A 435 -25.37 -29.80 12.44
CA HIS A 435 -24.12 -30.57 12.56
C HIS A 435 -24.03 -31.13 14.00
N GLU A 436 -23.22 -32.16 14.25
CA GLU A 436 -23.14 -32.76 15.61
C GLU A 436 -22.64 -31.73 16.65
N ASP A 437 -21.56 -31.02 16.31
CA ASP A 437 -20.91 -29.98 17.12
C ASP A 437 -21.54 -28.58 17.04
N PHE A 438 -22.50 -28.34 16.14
CA PHE A 438 -23.16 -27.03 16.02
C PHE A 438 -24.23 -26.86 17.11
N LYS A 439 -23.76 -26.58 18.33
CA LYS A 439 -24.55 -26.52 19.58
C LYS A 439 -25.11 -25.14 19.93
N ASN A 440 -24.44 -24.06 19.54
CA ASN A 440 -24.80 -22.69 19.89
C ASN A 440 -24.24 -21.69 18.86
N LEU A 441 -24.65 -20.42 18.98
CA LEU A 441 -24.22 -19.31 18.12
C LEU A 441 -23.20 -18.40 18.84
N SER A 442 -22.35 -18.93 19.73
CA SER A 442 -21.28 -18.16 20.39
C SER A 442 -20.21 -17.61 19.43
N TYR A 443 -20.23 -18.06 18.17
CA TYR A 443 -19.56 -17.41 17.04
C TYR A 443 -20.00 -15.93 16.85
N PHE A 444 -21.20 -15.56 17.30
CA PHE A 444 -21.75 -14.20 17.26
C PHE A 444 -21.81 -13.54 18.67
N ARG A 445 -21.02 -14.02 19.64
CA ARG A 445 -21.07 -13.61 21.06
C ARG A 445 -20.82 -12.12 21.35
N ASN A 446 -20.38 -11.34 20.36
CA ASN A 446 -20.13 -9.89 20.45
C ASN A 446 -21.09 -9.05 19.57
N LEU A 447 -22.09 -9.68 18.95
CA LEU A 447 -23.09 -9.01 18.12
C LEU A 447 -24.01 -8.15 18.99
N ASP A 448 -23.92 -6.83 18.87
CA ASP A 448 -24.73 -5.85 19.61
C ASP A 448 -26.09 -5.58 18.93
N VAL A 449 -26.10 -5.46 17.59
CA VAL A 449 -27.24 -4.93 16.82
C VAL A 449 -27.49 -5.68 15.51
N ILE A 450 -28.76 -6.02 15.25
CA ILE A 450 -29.26 -6.38 13.90
C ILE A 450 -30.20 -5.26 13.41
N TRP A 451 -29.91 -4.66 12.26
CA TRP A 451 -30.69 -3.52 11.76
C TRP A 451 -31.94 -3.90 10.95
N GLY A 452 -31.98 -5.08 10.34
CA GLY A 452 -33.16 -5.55 9.59
C GLY A 452 -33.52 -4.72 8.34
N ARG A 453 -32.53 -4.08 7.68
CA ARG A 453 -32.76 -3.33 6.41
C ARG A 453 -33.07 -4.26 5.23
N GLN A 454 -32.73 -5.54 5.38
CA GLN A 454 -33.15 -6.67 4.57
C GLN A 454 -33.75 -7.70 5.53
N LEU A 455 -34.74 -8.46 5.08
CA LEU A 455 -35.45 -9.47 5.88
C LEU A 455 -35.54 -10.79 5.10
N THR A 456 -35.81 -11.89 5.80
CA THR A 456 -36.17 -13.17 5.17
C THR A 456 -37.58 -13.12 4.55
N GLU A 457 -37.97 -14.17 3.82
CA GLU A 457 -39.31 -14.29 3.23
C GLU A 457 -40.44 -14.26 4.28
N ASP A 458 -40.16 -14.76 5.50
CA ASP A 458 -41.03 -14.66 6.69
C ASP A 458 -40.91 -13.30 7.43
N PHE A 459 -40.36 -12.27 6.78
CA PHE A 459 -40.12 -10.92 7.32
C PHE A 459 -39.24 -10.87 8.59
N ALA A 460 -38.43 -11.90 8.86
CA ALA A 460 -37.57 -11.96 10.04
C ALA A 460 -36.20 -11.30 9.79
N ALA A 461 -35.65 -10.70 10.84
CA ALA A 461 -34.25 -10.24 10.90
C ALA A 461 -33.33 -11.23 11.63
N LEU A 462 -33.89 -12.05 12.52
CA LEU A 462 -33.26 -13.23 13.10
C LEU A 462 -34.13 -14.44 12.80
N TYR A 463 -33.59 -15.40 12.05
CA TYR A 463 -34.31 -16.56 11.55
C TYR A 463 -33.53 -17.85 11.84
N ILE A 464 -34.12 -18.78 12.61
CA ILE A 464 -33.46 -20.01 13.06
C ILE A 464 -34.43 -21.19 12.92
N ILE A 465 -34.19 -22.07 11.96
CA ILE A 465 -35.09 -23.20 11.67
C ILE A 465 -34.32 -24.51 11.43
N LYS A 466 -34.86 -25.64 11.94
CA LYS A 466 -34.31 -27.01 11.76
C LYS A 466 -32.81 -27.14 12.12
N SER A 467 -32.38 -26.39 13.13
CA SER A 467 -30.98 -26.39 13.56
C SER A 467 -30.70 -27.42 14.65
N SER A 468 -29.43 -27.81 14.74
CA SER A 468 -28.91 -28.72 15.78
C SER A 468 -28.66 -28.06 17.13
N LEU A 469 -28.95 -26.75 17.26
CA LEU A 469 -28.62 -25.92 18.41
C LEU A 469 -29.31 -26.44 19.69
N GLU A 470 -28.58 -26.37 20.80
CA GLU A 470 -29.05 -26.70 22.16
C GLU A 470 -29.28 -25.41 22.98
N THR A 471 -28.51 -24.35 22.71
CA THR A 471 -28.70 -22.99 23.27
C THR A 471 -28.40 -21.92 22.21
N LEU A 472 -28.74 -20.65 22.46
CA LEU A 472 -28.53 -19.56 21.49
C LEU A 472 -27.12 -18.94 21.59
N GLY A 473 -26.67 -18.51 22.76
CA GLY A 473 -25.31 -17.96 22.96
C GLY A 473 -25.07 -16.52 22.47
N LEU A 474 -26.11 -15.77 22.10
CA LEU A 474 -26.01 -14.41 21.54
C LEU A 474 -25.84 -13.32 22.63
N ARG A 475 -24.95 -13.53 23.61
CA ARG A 475 -24.92 -12.78 24.89
C ARG A 475 -24.87 -11.25 24.81
N SER A 476 -24.29 -10.66 23.75
CA SER A 476 -24.22 -9.20 23.59
C SER A 476 -25.43 -8.57 22.86
N LEU A 477 -26.38 -9.37 22.34
CA LEU A 477 -27.45 -8.88 21.46
C LEU A 477 -28.45 -8.03 22.23
N LYS A 478 -28.43 -6.71 21.95
CA LYS A 478 -29.24 -5.70 22.65
C LYS A 478 -30.40 -5.17 21.83
N GLN A 479 -30.27 -5.15 20.49
CA GLN A 479 -31.21 -4.42 19.63
C GLN A 479 -31.48 -5.14 18.30
N ILE A 480 -32.76 -5.23 17.91
CA ILE A 480 -33.23 -5.65 16.58
C ILE A 480 -34.15 -4.56 16.05
N LYS A 481 -33.62 -3.66 15.20
CA LYS A 481 -34.30 -2.39 14.86
C LYS A 481 -35.50 -2.54 13.91
N ALA A 482 -35.49 -3.57 13.07
CA ALA A 482 -36.56 -3.89 12.13
C ALA A 482 -36.62 -5.41 11.89
N GLY A 483 -37.76 -5.88 11.38
CA GLY A 483 -38.04 -7.31 11.18
C GLY A 483 -38.72 -8.00 12.36
N GLY A 484 -39.06 -9.27 12.16
CA GLY A 484 -39.48 -10.20 13.20
C GLY A 484 -38.36 -11.12 13.70
N ILE A 485 -38.72 -12.00 14.63
CA ILE A 485 -37.86 -13.10 15.13
C ILE A 485 -38.62 -14.41 14.93
N SER A 486 -38.03 -15.36 14.21
CA SER A 486 -38.62 -16.69 13.99
C SER A 486 -37.62 -17.78 14.41
N ILE A 487 -37.99 -18.57 15.43
CA ILE A 487 -37.18 -19.67 15.96
C ILE A 487 -38.06 -20.92 16.03
N LEU A 488 -37.92 -21.78 15.01
CA LEU A 488 -38.91 -22.79 14.63
C LEU A 488 -38.30 -24.19 14.45
N GLU A 489 -38.99 -25.24 14.89
CA GLU A 489 -38.63 -26.64 14.58
C GLU A 489 -37.21 -27.05 15.03
N ASN A 490 -36.66 -26.43 16.07
CA ASN A 490 -35.34 -26.75 16.61
C ASN A 490 -35.47 -27.76 17.77
N GLU A 491 -35.58 -29.05 17.46
CA GLU A 491 -35.91 -30.12 18.43
C GLU A 491 -34.99 -30.20 19.67
N LYS A 492 -33.77 -29.67 19.57
CA LYS A 492 -32.75 -29.66 20.62
C LYS A 492 -32.69 -28.36 21.42
N LEU A 493 -33.26 -27.26 20.91
CA LEU A 493 -33.03 -25.91 21.39
C LEU A 493 -33.84 -25.57 22.63
N CYS A 494 -33.13 -25.21 23.70
CA CYS A 494 -33.69 -24.80 24.99
C CYS A 494 -33.60 -23.28 25.22
N LEU A 495 -34.19 -22.81 26.32
CA LEU A 495 -34.12 -21.44 26.87
C LEU A 495 -34.82 -20.33 26.04
N ALA A 496 -34.90 -20.47 24.72
CA ALA A 496 -35.45 -19.46 23.81
C ALA A 496 -36.92 -19.08 24.11
N GLU A 497 -37.75 -20.03 24.55
CA GLU A 497 -39.17 -19.78 24.90
C GLU A 497 -39.37 -19.17 26.29
N SER A 498 -38.37 -19.27 27.18
CA SER A 498 -38.41 -18.67 28.53
C SER A 498 -37.77 -17.29 28.62
N MET A 499 -37.16 -16.81 27.54
CA MET A 499 -36.42 -15.55 27.51
C MET A 499 -37.38 -14.35 27.40
N ASN A 500 -37.16 -13.30 28.19
CA ASN A 500 -37.89 -12.05 28.11
C ASN A 500 -37.36 -11.18 26.96
N TRP A 501 -37.68 -11.58 25.72
CA TRP A 501 -37.33 -10.87 24.49
C TRP A 501 -37.79 -9.40 24.43
N THR A 502 -38.68 -8.94 25.33
CA THR A 502 -39.09 -7.53 25.38
C THR A 502 -37.98 -6.58 25.86
N LEU A 503 -36.93 -7.12 26.49
CA LEU A 503 -35.73 -6.35 26.87
C LEU A 503 -34.81 -6.04 25.68
N ILE A 504 -34.98 -6.73 24.54
CA ILE A 504 -34.18 -6.50 23.32
C ILE A 504 -34.86 -5.41 22.49
N GLU A 505 -34.21 -4.25 22.38
CA GLU A 505 -34.81 -3.03 21.84
C GLU A 505 -35.27 -3.20 20.38
N GLY A 506 -36.51 -2.80 20.09
CA GLY A 506 -37.14 -2.90 18.77
C GLY A 506 -37.95 -4.18 18.54
N THR A 507 -37.72 -5.22 19.35
CA THR A 507 -38.47 -6.49 19.30
C THR A 507 -39.97 -6.26 19.59
N ARG A 508 -40.85 -6.98 18.89
CA ARG A 508 -42.30 -6.93 19.11
C ARG A 508 -42.96 -8.30 19.10
N ALA A 509 -43.87 -8.52 20.05
CA ALA A 509 -44.57 -9.80 20.21
C ALA A 509 -45.52 -10.13 19.04
N ASP A 510 -46.02 -9.13 18.28
CA ASP A 510 -46.81 -9.36 17.06
C ASP A 510 -45.99 -9.93 15.89
N ARG A 511 -44.66 -9.98 16.02
CA ARG A 511 -43.69 -10.36 14.97
C ARG A 511 -42.71 -11.42 15.46
N MET A 512 -43.13 -12.19 16.45
CA MET A 512 -42.33 -13.21 17.08
C MET A 512 -43.02 -14.57 16.90
N ILE A 513 -42.30 -15.53 16.34
CA ILE A 513 -42.80 -16.90 16.17
C ILE A 513 -41.78 -17.85 16.79
N LEU A 514 -42.10 -18.34 17.99
CA LEU A 514 -41.35 -19.38 18.69
C LEU A 514 -42.26 -20.60 18.76
N SER A 515 -41.90 -21.70 18.10
CA SER A 515 -42.69 -22.95 18.16
C SER A 515 -41.88 -24.17 17.74
N SER A 516 -42.34 -25.35 18.16
CA SER A 516 -41.69 -26.65 17.85
C SER A 516 -40.21 -26.73 18.27
N ASN A 517 -39.80 -25.94 19.29
CA ASN A 517 -38.51 -26.08 19.95
C ASN A 517 -38.60 -27.10 21.10
N LYS A 518 -37.53 -27.25 21.90
CA LYS A 518 -37.51 -28.21 22.99
C LYS A 518 -38.24 -27.66 24.23
N PRO A 519 -39.33 -28.31 24.70
CA PRO A 519 -40.10 -27.81 25.84
C PRO A 519 -39.29 -27.85 27.14
N MET A 520 -39.49 -26.84 27.98
CA MET A 520 -38.65 -26.57 29.16
C MET A 520 -38.56 -27.75 30.13
N GLU A 521 -39.62 -28.53 30.32
CA GLU A 521 -39.63 -29.70 31.22
C GLU A 521 -38.74 -30.86 30.74
N LYS A 522 -38.28 -30.82 29.48
CA LYS A 522 -37.19 -31.67 28.98
C LYS A 522 -35.83 -31.01 29.20
N CYS A 523 -35.70 -29.72 28.88
CA CYS A 523 -34.46 -28.94 29.10
C CYS A 523 -33.95 -29.03 30.54
N LEU A 524 -34.85 -28.92 31.53
CA LEU A 524 -34.51 -29.06 32.95
C LEU A 524 -33.96 -30.45 33.31
N LYS A 525 -34.41 -31.52 32.64
CA LYS A 525 -33.92 -32.90 32.88
C LYS A 525 -32.52 -33.12 32.29
N ASP A 526 -32.22 -32.41 31.21
CA ASP A 526 -30.91 -32.44 30.54
C ASP A 526 -29.92 -31.41 31.16
N GLY A 527 -30.28 -30.83 32.31
CA GLY A 527 -29.48 -29.83 33.01
C GLY A 527 -29.25 -28.55 32.20
N ILE A 528 -30.20 -28.17 31.35
CA ILE A 528 -30.18 -26.93 30.57
C ILE A 528 -31.16 -25.93 31.20
N MET A 529 -30.62 -25.08 32.06
CA MET A 529 -31.31 -24.00 32.77
C MET A 529 -30.39 -22.79 32.87
N CYS A 530 -30.94 -21.63 33.21
CA CYS A 530 -30.15 -20.44 33.50
C CYS A 530 -29.34 -20.60 34.79
N ASP A 531 -28.25 -19.85 34.88
CA ASP A 531 -27.44 -19.71 36.07
C ASP A 531 -28.22 -19.00 37.19
N ASP A 532 -27.97 -19.36 38.45
CA ASP A 532 -28.64 -18.74 39.60
C ASP A 532 -28.24 -17.27 39.85
N GLN A 533 -27.26 -16.74 39.11
CA GLN A 533 -26.94 -15.31 39.06
C GLN A 533 -27.71 -14.52 37.97
N CYS A 534 -28.52 -15.19 37.14
CA CYS A 534 -29.40 -14.53 36.17
C CYS A 534 -30.74 -14.08 36.80
N THR A 535 -31.37 -13.04 36.24
CA THR A 535 -32.76 -12.71 36.58
C THR A 535 -33.76 -13.71 35.98
N ALA A 536 -35.02 -13.63 36.41
CA ALA A 536 -36.14 -14.37 35.81
C ALA A 536 -36.46 -13.97 34.35
N ASP A 537 -35.75 -12.99 33.78
CA ASP A 537 -35.82 -12.62 32.36
C ASP A 537 -35.09 -13.61 31.44
N GLY A 538 -34.33 -14.55 32.03
CA GLY A 538 -33.73 -15.67 31.31
C GLY A 538 -32.30 -15.42 30.83
N CYS A 539 -31.86 -16.27 29.90
CA CYS A 539 -30.46 -16.40 29.51
C CYS A 539 -30.30 -17.01 28.11
N TRP A 540 -29.18 -16.71 27.47
CA TRP A 540 -28.79 -17.19 26.15
C TRP A 540 -28.23 -18.63 26.14
N GLY A 541 -27.84 -19.15 27.31
CA GLY A 541 -27.11 -20.40 27.49
C GLY A 541 -26.89 -20.75 28.96
N LYS A 542 -26.05 -21.75 29.23
CA LYS A 542 -25.64 -22.11 30.60
C LYS A 542 -24.52 -21.20 31.07
N GLY A 543 -24.50 -20.86 32.36
CA GLY A 543 -23.42 -20.13 33.02
C GLY A 543 -23.65 -18.61 33.15
N PRO A 544 -22.88 -17.94 34.02
CA PRO A 544 -23.17 -16.57 34.45
C PRO A 544 -22.80 -15.49 33.43
N ASP A 545 -22.10 -15.82 32.34
CA ASP A 545 -21.84 -14.89 31.21
C ASP A 545 -22.94 -14.92 30.13
N GLN A 546 -23.99 -15.72 30.35
CA GLN A 546 -25.09 -15.91 29.39
C GLN A 546 -26.42 -15.28 29.85
N CYS A 547 -26.46 -14.65 31.03
CA CYS A 547 -27.68 -14.03 31.55
C CYS A 547 -28.14 -12.85 30.67
N LEU A 548 -29.46 -12.68 30.49
CA LEU A 548 -30.02 -11.49 29.83
C LEU A 548 -29.93 -10.24 30.74
N ALA A 549 -30.02 -10.45 32.05
CA ALA A 549 -29.67 -9.47 33.08
C ALA A 549 -29.16 -10.21 34.34
N CYS A 550 -28.30 -9.55 35.12
CA CYS A 550 -27.79 -10.10 36.39
C CYS A 550 -28.76 -9.85 37.55
N ALA A 551 -28.93 -10.84 38.42
CA ALA A 551 -29.75 -10.73 39.63
C ALA A 551 -29.13 -9.82 40.70
N ASN A 552 -27.80 -9.73 40.75
CA ASN A 552 -27.05 -9.03 41.80
C ASN A 552 -26.07 -8.01 41.22
N PHE A 553 -24.87 -8.45 40.81
CA PHE A 553 -23.81 -7.59 40.26
C PHE A 553 -23.27 -8.14 38.94
N HIS A 554 -22.52 -7.30 38.22
CA HIS A 554 -21.93 -7.59 36.91
C HIS A 554 -20.45 -7.21 36.91
N LEU A 555 -19.59 -8.11 36.45
CA LEU A 555 -18.14 -7.94 36.32
C LEU A 555 -17.73 -8.36 34.91
N ASP A 556 -17.13 -7.44 34.14
CA ASP A 556 -16.81 -7.55 32.71
C ASP A 556 -18.01 -7.89 31.79
N ASN A 557 -18.38 -9.18 31.73
CA ASN A 557 -19.55 -9.71 31.00
C ASN A 557 -20.24 -10.84 31.80
N THR A 558 -19.97 -10.95 33.10
CA THR A 558 -20.33 -12.10 33.95
C THR A 558 -21.11 -11.64 35.17
N CYS A 559 -22.22 -12.31 35.47
CA CYS A 559 -23.02 -12.03 36.65
C CYS A 559 -22.42 -12.67 37.91
N ILE A 560 -22.36 -11.92 39.02
CA ILE A 560 -21.80 -12.40 40.29
C ILE A 560 -22.73 -12.06 41.46
N GLY A 561 -22.84 -12.97 42.43
CA GLY A 561 -23.74 -12.83 43.59
C GLY A 561 -23.25 -11.85 44.66
N SER A 562 -21.96 -11.54 44.70
CA SER A 562 -21.35 -10.60 45.63
C SER A 562 -20.04 -10.05 45.07
N CYS A 563 -19.76 -8.78 45.34
CA CYS A 563 -18.45 -8.16 45.07
C CYS A 563 -17.46 -8.33 46.24
N ASP A 564 -17.77 -9.17 47.24
CA ASP A 564 -16.88 -9.41 48.39
C ASP A 564 -15.73 -10.37 48.05
N SER A 565 -14.52 -9.83 48.06
CA SER A 565 -13.24 -10.51 47.78
C SER A 565 -12.92 -11.73 48.67
N HIS A 566 -13.71 -12.00 49.73
CA HIS A 566 -13.49 -13.16 50.60
C HIS A 566 -14.16 -14.46 50.13
N LEU A 567 -15.06 -14.42 49.14
CA LEU A 567 -15.63 -15.63 48.52
C LEU A 567 -14.86 -15.97 47.24
N GLY A 568 -13.71 -16.62 47.40
CA GLY A 568 -12.87 -17.03 46.28
C GLY A 568 -13.54 -18.07 45.39
N TYR A 569 -13.78 -17.70 44.12
CA TYR A 569 -13.86 -18.68 43.04
C TYR A 569 -12.44 -19.20 42.75
N ASP A 570 -12.26 -20.52 42.80
CA ASP A 570 -10.93 -21.14 42.70
C ASP A 570 -10.22 -20.77 41.38
N SER A 571 -9.03 -20.17 41.50
CA SER A 571 -8.27 -19.55 40.40
C SER A 571 -7.52 -20.54 39.49
N HIS A 572 -8.09 -21.73 39.28
CA HIS A 572 -7.44 -22.85 38.60
C HIS A 572 -8.06 -23.28 37.26
N SER A 573 -9.11 -22.62 36.77
CA SER A 573 -9.80 -22.98 35.51
C SER A 573 -9.78 -21.91 34.40
N LEU A 574 -9.23 -20.71 34.65
CA LEU A 574 -9.17 -19.62 33.66
C LEU A 574 -7.73 -19.11 33.43
N PRO A 575 -7.00 -19.61 32.41
CA PRO A 575 -5.93 -18.85 31.80
C PRO A 575 -6.50 -17.63 31.05
N PHE A 576 -5.69 -16.56 30.92
CA PHE A 576 -6.00 -15.32 30.18
C PHE A 576 -7.00 -14.33 30.82
N LEU A 577 -6.75 -13.91 32.07
CA LEU A 577 -7.05 -12.54 32.50
C LEU A 577 -5.78 -11.88 33.07
N ARG A 578 -5.50 -10.63 32.68
CA ARG A 578 -4.43 -9.79 33.21
C ARG A 578 -4.99 -8.51 33.84
N LEU A 579 -4.73 -8.36 35.14
CA LEU A 579 -4.66 -7.13 35.92
C LEU A 579 -5.95 -6.31 36.18
N ASN A 580 -6.36 -6.37 37.46
CA ASN A 580 -6.46 -5.20 38.36
C ASN A 580 -7.60 -4.17 38.21
N GLU A 581 -8.81 -4.56 37.82
CA GLU A 581 -10.00 -3.79 38.26
C GLU A 581 -10.37 -4.19 39.71
N ARG A 582 -9.84 -3.45 40.69
CA ARG A 582 -10.23 -3.58 42.12
C ARG A 582 -10.78 -2.28 42.67
N CYS A 583 -11.89 -2.34 43.42
CA CYS A 583 -12.40 -1.19 44.15
C CYS A 583 -11.50 -0.87 45.36
N LEU A 584 -10.76 0.24 45.31
CA LEU A 584 -10.01 0.74 46.46
C LEU A 584 -10.95 1.26 47.55
N LYS A 585 -10.54 1.08 48.82
CA LYS A 585 -11.24 1.66 49.97
C LYS A 585 -10.97 3.16 50.04
N LYS A 586 -11.88 3.90 50.71
CA LYS A 586 -11.89 5.38 50.74
C LYS A 586 -10.56 6.03 51.12
N ASP A 587 -9.79 5.37 52.00
CA ASP A 587 -8.54 5.87 52.57
C ASP A 587 -7.33 5.00 52.13
N GLU A 588 -7.47 4.25 51.03
CA GLU A 588 -6.43 3.39 50.44
C GLU A 588 -5.68 4.14 49.32
N PRO A 589 -4.32 4.16 49.31
CA PRO A 589 -3.56 4.79 48.23
C PRO A 589 -3.63 3.98 46.94
N CYS A 590 -3.52 4.66 45.79
CA CYS A 590 -3.52 4.02 44.47
C CYS A 590 -2.44 2.93 44.35
N PRO A 591 -2.66 1.86 43.54
CA PRO A 591 -1.65 0.84 43.30
C PRO A 591 -0.39 1.42 42.64
N GLU A 592 0.74 0.70 42.73
CA GLU A 592 1.93 1.06 41.95
C GLU A 592 1.59 1.10 40.45
N GLY A 593 2.19 2.05 39.72
CA GLY A 593 1.80 2.36 38.34
C GLY A 593 0.53 3.22 38.21
N TYR A 594 -0.07 3.73 39.29
CA TYR A 594 -1.25 4.62 39.24
C TYR A 594 -1.11 5.86 40.14
N TYR A 595 -1.62 7.01 39.70
CA TYR A 595 -1.73 8.26 40.46
C TYR A 595 -3.19 8.61 40.79
N TYR A 596 -3.36 9.47 41.80
CA TYR A 596 -4.64 9.96 42.30
C TYR A 596 -5.09 11.22 41.55
N GLU A 597 -6.28 11.19 40.93
CA GLU A 597 -6.88 12.35 40.25
C GLU A 597 -8.28 12.66 40.82
N TRP A 598 -8.61 13.94 40.95
CA TRP A 598 -9.94 14.39 41.42
C TRP A 598 -10.82 14.85 40.26
N VAL A 599 -11.92 14.14 40.00
CA VAL A 599 -12.78 14.42 38.84
C VAL A 599 -13.69 15.63 39.13
N SER A 600 -13.30 16.81 38.65
CA SER A 600 -14.03 18.08 38.87
C SER A 600 -15.27 18.22 37.98
N GLN A 601 -15.16 17.87 36.70
CA GLN A 601 -16.24 17.78 35.73
C GLN A 601 -16.00 16.56 34.82
N ALA A 602 -17.06 15.82 34.49
CA ALA A 602 -16.97 14.60 33.69
C ALA A 602 -17.93 14.61 32.51
N LEU A 603 -17.43 14.16 31.35
CA LEU A 603 -18.22 13.90 30.14
C LEU A 603 -18.16 12.40 29.81
N GLY A 604 -19.18 11.88 29.12
CA GLY A 604 -19.25 10.46 28.77
C GLY A 604 -19.35 9.52 29.97
N SER A 605 -18.72 8.35 29.87
CA SER A 605 -18.83 7.23 30.82
C SER A 605 -18.41 7.57 32.26
N LEU A 606 -17.62 8.63 32.48
CA LEU A 606 -17.16 9.06 33.80
C LEU A 606 -18.15 9.93 34.58
N GLN A 607 -19.33 10.27 34.02
CA GLN A 607 -20.36 11.03 34.73
C GLN A 607 -20.72 10.51 36.14
N PRO A 608 -20.83 9.18 36.40
CA PRO A 608 -21.10 8.64 37.75
C PRO A 608 -19.98 8.92 38.78
N MET A 609 -18.80 9.33 38.34
CA MET A 609 -17.61 9.57 39.18
C MET A 609 -17.29 11.05 39.39
N ALA A 610 -18.10 11.98 38.86
CA ALA A 610 -17.93 13.40 39.12
C ALA A 610 -17.98 13.71 40.64
N GLY A 611 -17.02 14.51 41.12
CA GLY A 611 -16.84 14.81 42.54
C GLY A 611 -16.21 13.69 43.37
N ARG A 612 -15.72 12.62 42.75
CA ARG A 612 -14.98 11.53 43.42
C ARG A 612 -13.51 11.49 42.96
N PRO A 613 -12.60 10.96 43.79
CA PRO A 613 -11.26 10.63 43.34
C PRO A 613 -11.26 9.33 42.53
N ILE A 614 -10.31 9.23 41.59
CA ILE A 614 -10.01 8.03 40.80
C ILE A 614 -8.51 7.76 40.80
N CYS A 615 -8.13 6.51 40.58
CA CYS A 615 -6.74 6.15 40.27
C CYS A 615 -6.59 6.02 38.75
N ARG A 616 -5.68 6.78 38.13
CA ARG A 616 -5.32 6.66 36.70
C ARG A 616 -3.92 6.09 36.56
N GLN A 617 -3.69 5.34 35.48
CA GLN A 617 -2.36 4.81 35.20
C GLN A 617 -1.33 5.92 35.00
N CYS A 618 -0.10 5.67 35.45
CA CYS A 618 1.06 6.45 35.08
C CYS A 618 1.33 6.33 33.57
N HIS A 619 2.14 7.24 33.04
CA HIS A 619 2.67 7.10 31.68
C HIS A 619 3.47 5.79 31.57
N PRO A 620 3.39 4.98 30.48
CA PRO A 620 4.04 3.66 30.40
C PRO A 620 5.54 3.64 30.77
N ARG A 621 6.28 4.69 30.39
CA ARG A 621 7.68 4.96 30.80
C ARG A 621 7.92 5.13 32.32
N CYS A 622 6.89 5.07 33.16
CA CYS A 622 6.92 5.54 34.54
C CYS A 622 6.25 4.58 35.53
N LYS A 623 6.99 4.22 36.59
CA LYS A 623 6.59 3.26 37.62
C LYS A 623 5.81 3.88 38.79
N GLN A 624 6.23 5.06 39.23
CA GLN A 624 5.61 5.82 40.32
C GLN A 624 5.46 7.28 39.89
N CYS A 625 4.23 7.82 39.95
CA CYS A 625 3.93 9.15 39.46
C CYS A 625 2.90 9.91 40.31
N THR A 626 2.91 11.23 40.18
CA THR A 626 1.94 12.17 40.78
C THR A 626 0.91 12.70 39.77
N GLY A 627 1.04 12.31 38.50
CA GLY A 627 0.22 12.72 37.36
C GLY A 627 0.59 11.94 36.10
N TYR A 628 -0.10 12.18 34.99
CA TYR A 628 0.26 11.55 33.71
C TYR A 628 1.44 12.28 33.05
N GLY A 629 2.62 11.65 33.02
CA GLY A 629 3.80 12.18 32.35
C GLY A 629 5.08 11.38 32.64
N PHE A 630 6.13 11.65 31.87
CA PHE A 630 7.45 10.98 31.95
C PHE A 630 8.61 11.92 32.36
N HIS A 631 8.30 13.15 32.77
CA HIS A 631 9.26 14.11 33.33
C HIS A 631 9.43 13.87 34.84
N ILE A 632 10.63 14.02 35.43
CA ILE A 632 10.90 13.62 36.83
C ILE A 632 10.08 14.38 37.90
N SER A 633 9.53 15.55 37.55
CA SER A 633 8.61 16.31 38.42
C SER A 633 7.22 15.68 38.54
N ILE A 634 6.87 14.79 37.61
CA ILE A 634 5.61 14.03 37.54
C ILE A 634 5.89 12.55 37.81
N CYS A 635 6.97 12.03 37.26
CA CYS A 635 7.43 10.65 37.36
C CYS A 635 8.56 10.51 38.40
N GLN A 636 8.23 10.02 39.58
CA GLN A 636 9.19 9.86 40.68
C GLN A 636 10.16 8.69 40.46
N GLN A 637 9.76 7.68 39.66
CA GLN A 637 10.61 6.56 39.28
C GLN A 637 10.29 6.10 37.85
N CYS A 638 11.31 6.09 36.98
CA CYS A 638 11.22 5.56 35.61
C CYS A 638 11.04 4.03 35.61
N GLU A 639 10.38 3.49 34.59
CA GLU A 639 10.21 2.03 34.43
C GLU A 639 11.45 1.35 33.83
N HIS A 640 12.18 2.06 32.95
CA HIS A 640 13.41 1.58 32.32
C HIS A 640 14.59 2.52 32.61
N TYR A 641 14.85 3.51 31.76
CA TYR A 641 16.00 4.40 31.89
C TYR A 641 15.61 5.85 32.18
N ARG A 642 16.57 6.62 32.66
CA ARG A 642 16.48 8.06 32.89
C ARG A 642 17.55 8.80 32.11
N ARG A 643 17.17 9.82 31.34
CA ARG A 643 18.08 10.78 30.69
C ARG A 643 17.83 12.18 31.26
N GLY A 644 18.64 12.57 32.24
CA GLY A 644 18.54 13.87 32.92
C GLY A 644 17.25 14.04 33.71
N GLU A 645 16.28 14.79 33.16
CA GLU A 645 14.99 15.08 33.80
C GLU A 645 13.81 14.31 33.18
N GLN A 646 14.06 13.32 32.32
CA GLN A 646 13.02 12.53 31.66
C GLN A 646 13.31 11.01 31.71
N CYS A 647 12.24 10.22 31.72
CA CYS A 647 12.27 8.76 31.63
C CYS A 647 12.15 8.28 30.18
N GLU A 648 12.92 7.26 29.80
CA GLU A 648 13.00 6.68 28.46
C GLU A 648 13.02 5.14 28.49
N GLU A 649 12.59 4.52 27.38
CA GLU A 649 12.43 3.06 27.26
C GLU A 649 13.74 2.39 26.79
N GLU A 650 14.42 3.05 25.86
CA GLU A 650 15.76 2.71 25.38
C GLU A 650 16.61 3.99 25.42
N CYS A 651 17.92 3.84 25.64
CA CYS A 651 18.85 4.98 25.57
C CYS A 651 19.14 5.36 24.10
N PRO A 652 19.26 6.66 23.77
CA PRO A 652 19.57 7.10 22.40
C PRO A 652 20.94 6.64 21.92
N SER A 653 21.17 6.71 20.60
CA SER A 653 22.39 6.20 19.94
C SER A 653 23.69 6.98 20.23
N ASP A 654 23.64 8.04 21.03
CA ASP A 654 24.81 8.76 21.58
C ASP A 654 25.02 8.51 23.09
N HIS A 655 24.22 7.61 23.69
CA HIS A 655 24.31 7.19 25.09
C HIS A 655 24.42 5.66 25.21
N TYR A 656 24.85 5.17 26.38
CA TYR A 656 24.72 3.77 26.79
C TYR A 656 23.89 3.65 28.06
N ALA A 657 23.28 2.48 28.26
CA ALA A 657 22.54 2.15 29.47
C ALA A 657 23.48 1.77 30.62
N ASP A 658 23.39 2.47 31.75
CA ASP A 658 23.86 1.98 33.04
C ASP A 658 22.74 1.13 33.67
N GLU A 659 22.77 -0.18 33.44
CA GLU A 659 21.79 -1.14 33.99
C GLU A 659 21.77 -1.18 35.52
N VAL A 660 22.82 -0.71 36.21
CA VAL A 660 22.90 -0.69 37.68
C VAL A 660 22.17 0.53 38.25
N ARG A 661 22.12 1.64 37.50
CA ARG A 661 21.42 2.87 37.91
C ARG A 661 20.06 3.08 37.25
N GLY A 662 19.81 2.45 36.09
CA GLY A 662 18.69 2.81 35.23
C GLY A 662 18.87 4.20 34.60
N GLU A 663 20.09 4.57 34.20
CA GLU A 663 20.41 5.89 33.65
C GLU A 663 21.10 5.78 32.27
N CYS A 664 20.77 6.70 31.36
CA CYS A 664 21.45 6.84 30.08
C CYS A 664 22.66 7.76 30.24
N LEU A 665 23.86 7.20 30.12
CA LEU A 665 25.12 7.93 30.23
C LEU A 665 25.72 8.19 28.84
N PRO A 666 26.31 9.37 28.56
CA PRO A 666 26.81 9.69 27.23
C PRO A 666 27.98 8.78 26.81
N CYS A 667 28.04 8.47 25.52
CA CYS A 667 29.22 7.87 24.90
C CYS A 667 30.41 8.85 24.87
N ALA A 668 31.62 8.34 24.59
CA ALA A 668 32.73 9.20 24.21
C ALA A 668 32.41 10.00 22.93
N GLU A 669 33.00 11.20 22.78
CA GLU A 669 32.65 12.15 21.71
C GLU A 669 32.96 11.61 20.30
N GLU A 670 33.87 10.65 20.20
CA GLU A 670 34.29 9.96 18.98
C GLU A 670 33.35 8.79 18.59
N CYS A 671 32.46 8.33 19.48
CA CYS A 671 31.56 7.20 19.23
C CYS A 671 30.30 7.58 18.43
N ARG A 672 29.83 6.65 17.60
CA ARG A 672 28.50 6.61 16.98
C ARG A 672 27.80 5.33 17.48
N GLY A 673 27.12 5.42 18.61
CA GLY A 673 26.72 4.26 19.41
C GLY A 673 27.87 3.72 20.26
N CYS A 674 27.57 3.25 21.47
CA CYS A 674 28.55 2.61 22.35
C CYS A 674 27.92 1.52 23.24
N THR A 675 28.74 0.87 24.05
CA THR A 675 28.36 -0.04 25.15
C THR A 675 28.98 0.41 26.49
N GLY A 676 29.65 1.56 26.51
CA GLY A 676 30.29 2.16 27.67
C GLY A 676 30.97 3.49 27.33
N HIS A 677 31.57 4.13 28.33
CA HIS A 677 32.13 5.48 28.23
C HIS A 677 33.51 5.55 27.54
N LEU A 678 34.15 4.42 27.25
CA LEU A 678 35.48 4.40 26.63
C LEU A 678 35.40 4.42 25.09
N VAL A 679 36.39 5.05 24.46
CA VAL A 679 36.59 5.07 23.00
C VAL A 679 36.85 3.69 22.37
N THR A 680 37.16 2.68 23.19
CA THR A 680 37.25 1.25 22.83
C THR A 680 35.94 0.48 23.04
N GLN A 681 34.88 1.15 23.48
CA GLN A 681 33.53 0.61 23.69
C GLN A 681 32.51 1.23 22.71
N CYS A 682 32.97 1.94 21.67
CA CYS A 682 32.11 2.40 20.59
C CYS A 682 31.59 1.22 19.74
N ARG A 683 30.38 1.33 19.19
CA ARG A 683 29.83 0.38 18.21
C ARG A 683 30.25 0.73 16.77
N ALA A 684 30.36 2.04 16.49
CA ALA A 684 30.93 2.62 15.28
C ALA A 684 31.63 3.95 15.64
N CYS A 685 32.47 4.47 14.75
CA CYS A 685 33.18 5.73 14.96
C CYS A 685 32.52 6.91 14.20
N ARG A 686 32.69 8.13 14.71
CA ARG A 686 32.28 9.36 14.00
C ARG A 686 33.27 9.80 12.91
N ASN A 687 34.55 9.42 13.03
CA ASN A 687 35.62 9.84 12.12
C ASN A 687 36.46 8.65 11.64
N TYR A 688 37.33 8.09 12.50
CA TYR A 688 38.21 6.97 12.12
C TYR A 688 38.32 5.89 13.20
N ARG A 689 38.40 4.63 12.79
CA ARG A 689 38.86 3.49 13.61
C ARG A 689 40.39 3.39 13.62
N ILE A 690 40.96 2.96 14.74
CA ILE A 690 42.32 2.39 14.83
C ILE A 690 42.13 0.95 15.30
N TYR A 691 42.55 -0.04 14.51
CA TYR A 691 42.48 -1.44 14.92
C TYR A 691 43.62 -1.78 15.90
N LEU A 692 43.28 -2.49 16.98
CA LEU A 692 44.19 -2.86 18.06
C LEU A 692 44.74 -4.29 17.92
N GLU A 693 44.13 -5.09 17.05
CA GLU A 693 44.52 -6.45 16.69
C GLU A 693 44.35 -6.62 15.16
N GLU A 694 45.16 -7.47 14.54
CA GLU A 694 44.96 -7.87 13.14
C GLU A 694 43.74 -8.81 13.01
N ALA A 695 42.99 -8.68 11.91
CA ALA A 695 41.85 -9.57 11.63
C ALA A 695 42.36 -10.99 11.33
N THR A 696 41.89 -11.98 12.10
CA THR A 696 42.29 -13.39 11.94
C THR A 696 41.07 -14.27 11.68
N LYS A 697 41.28 -15.45 11.08
CA LYS A 697 40.18 -16.40 10.78
C LYS A 697 39.42 -16.91 12.02
N GLU A 698 39.96 -16.69 13.22
CA GLU A 698 39.35 -17.03 14.51
C GLU A 698 38.67 -15.83 15.21
N LYS A 699 39.00 -14.59 14.79
CA LYS A 699 38.36 -13.32 15.22
C LYS A 699 38.05 -12.44 13.99
N PRO A 700 36.85 -12.56 13.37
CA PRO A 700 36.50 -11.76 12.20
C PRO A 700 36.32 -10.26 12.52
N ASN A 701 35.98 -9.91 13.77
CA ASN A 701 35.84 -8.53 14.24
C ASN A 701 36.98 -8.20 15.22
N PRO A 702 38.13 -7.66 14.75
CA PRO A 702 39.19 -7.20 15.65
C PRO A 702 38.73 -6.01 16.51
N ALA A 703 39.29 -5.91 17.71
CA ALA A 703 39.03 -4.77 18.60
C ALA A 703 39.56 -3.46 17.98
N PHE A 704 38.83 -2.36 18.14
CA PHE A 704 39.21 -1.06 17.63
C PHE A 704 39.02 0.05 18.66
N ASN A 705 39.65 1.18 18.39
CA ASN A 705 39.53 2.43 19.14
C ASN A 705 39.06 3.55 18.19
N CYS A 706 38.13 4.41 18.60
CA CYS A 706 37.74 5.56 17.79
C CYS A 706 38.64 6.78 18.03
N THR A 707 38.96 7.51 16.96
CA THR A 707 39.71 8.77 17.03
C THR A 707 39.09 9.84 16.13
N ALA A 708 39.21 11.11 16.53
CA ALA A 708 38.86 12.27 15.70
C ALA A 708 39.86 12.49 14.54
N ALA A 709 41.13 12.08 14.71
CA ALA A 709 42.16 12.20 13.69
C ALA A 709 43.18 11.05 13.81
N CYS A 710 43.71 10.59 12.68
CA CYS A 710 44.71 9.53 12.68
C CYS A 710 46.03 9.99 13.35
N PRO A 711 46.61 9.20 14.28
CA PRO A 711 47.85 9.53 14.98
C PRO A 711 49.07 9.38 14.05
N GLU A 712 50.22 9.93 14.47
CA GLU A 712 51.46 9.88 13.67
C GLU A 712 51.95 8.45 13.39
N ASP A 713 51.64 7.49 14.28
CA ASP A 713 51.95 6.07 14.07
C ASP A 713 51.14 5.44 12.91
N PHE A 714 49.88 5.86 12.70
CA PHE A 714 48.95 5.32 11.70
C PHE A 714 48.43 6.43 10.76
N PRO A 715 49.30 7.13 10.00
CA PRO A 715 48.95 8.44 9.44
C PRO A 715 48.00 8.39 8.23
N TYR A 716 47.80 7.21 7.62
CA TYR A 716 47.01 7.07 6.39
C TYR A 716 45.54 6.85 6.68
N LYS A 717 44.66 7.58 5.97
CA LYS A 717 43.20 7.50 6.08
C LYS A 717 42.64 6.61 4.98
N VAL A 718 42.07 5.47 5.34
CA VAL A 718 41.42 4.53 4.42
C VAL A 718 39.91 4.71 4.49
N PHE A 719 39.26 4.75 3.32
CA PHE A 719 37.82 4.84 3.15
C PHE A 719 37.37 3.60 2.37
N PRO A 720 36.77 2.58 3.03
CA PRO A 720 36.29 1.37 2.36
C PRO A 720 35.20 1.64 1.32
N GLU A 721 35.11 0.81 0.28
CA GLU A 721 33.99 0.86 -0.68
C GLU A 721 32.71 0.22 -0.12
N ASP A 722 32.84 -0.76 0.80
CA ASP A 722 31.76 -1.56 1.40
C ASP A 722 30.95 -0.84 2.52
N GLU A 723 30.74 0.48 2.42
CA GLU A 723 30.05 1.36 3.41
C GLU A 723 30.56 1.31 4.87
N SER A 724 31.63 0.58 5.19
CA SER A 724 32.15 0.43 6.55
C SER A 724 32.96 1.64 7.04
N ASP A 725 32.99 1.87 8.37
CA ASP A 725 33.65 3.04 8.97
C ASP A 725 35.09 3.24 8.45
N PRO A 726 35.49 4.47 8.07
CA PRO A 726 36.87 4.80 7.73
C PRO A 726 37.85 4.44 8.86
N TYR A 727 39.09 4.12 8.49
CA TYR A 727 40.11 3.69 9.46
C TYR A 727 41.49 4.27 9.17
N CYS A 728 42.34 4.23 10.20
CA CYS A 728 43.73 4.67 10.16
C CYS A 728 44.66 3.48 9.92
N ALA A 729 45.61 3.61 8.99
CA ALA A 729 46.55 2.55 8.59
C ALA A 729 48.01 3.01 8.68
N HIS A 730 48.92 2.04 8.86
CA HIS A 730 50.37 2.27 8.80
C HIS A 730 50.87 2.58 7.38
N ASP A 731 50.20 2.07 6.34
CA ASP A 731 50.60 2.20 4.93
C ASP A 731 49.45 2.70 4.04
N ALA A 732 49.80 3.37 2.93
CA ALA A 732 48.86 3.92 1.95
C ALA A 732 48.25 2.87 0.99
N TYR A 733 48.72 1.63 1.03
CA TYR A 733 48.34 0.54 0.12
C TYR A 733 47.99 -0.71 0.94
N HIS A 734 46.74 -0.80 1.39
CA HIS A 734 46.24 -2.04 1.98
C HIS A 734 44.79 -2.36 1.59
N ASP A 735 44.54 -2.34 0.28
CA ASP A 735 43.52 -3.18 -0.31
C ASP A 735 44.02 -3.85 -1.60
N SER A 736 43.51 -5.04 -1.92
CA SER A 736 43.91 -5.97 -3.00
C SER A 736 45.01 -7.04 -2.73
N LEU A 737 44.94 -7.81 -1.64
CA LEU A 737 45.57 -9.16 -1.60
C LEU A 737 45.01 -10.11 -0.50
N SER A 738 43.91 -10.82 -0.80
CA SER A 738 43.48 -12.00 0.00
C SER A 738 42.79 -13.10 -0.82
N ALA A 739 43.07 -13.18 -2.13
CA ALA A 739 42.63 -14.25 -3.02
C ALA A 739 43.82 -14.93 -3.72
N ALA A 740 43.94 -16.25 -3.53
CA ALA A 740 44.85 -17.19 -4.18
C ALA A 740 46.39 -17.00 -4.00
N CYS A 741 46.95 -17.91 -3.17
CA CYS A 741 48.23 -18.62 -3.40
C CYS A 741 49.55 -17.81 -3.27
N ASP A 742 50.71 -18.44 -3.01
CA ASP A 742 51.06 -19.86 -3.24
C ASP A 742 51.96 -20.52 -2.17
N GLY A 743 52.15 -21.84 -2.31
CA GLY A 743 53.18 -22.61 -1.61
C GLY A 743 54.58 -22.46 -2.26
N PRO A 744 55.67 -22.85 -1.57
CA PRO A 744 57.03 -22.46 -1.96
C PRO A 744 57.73 -23.48 -2.88
N GLU A 745 58.59 -23.01 -3.78
CA GLU A 745 59.85 -23.71 -4.07
C GLU A 745 61.00 -22.78 -4.48
N GLN A 746 62.12 -23.34 -4.95
CA GLN A 746 63.47 -22.81 -4.73
C GLN A 746 64.17 -22.23 -5.97
N VAL A 747 65.33 -21.62 -5.74
CA VAL A 747 66.23 -21.01 -6.73
C VAL A 747 66.91 -22.07 -7.61
N MET A 748 66.82 -21.94 -8.95
CA MET A 748 67.98 -21.90 -9.87
C MET A 748 67.58 -21.75 -11.36
N ASP A 749 68.22 -20.78 -12.02
CA ASP A 749 68.72 -20.68 -13.40
C ASP A 749 67.96 -21.13 -14.68
N ALA A 750 68.15 -20.29 -15.72
CA ALA A 750 68.28 -20.57 -17.16
C ALA A 750 67.05 -20.83 -18.08
N GLU A 751 66.81 -19.82 -18.93
CA GLU A 751 66.54 -19.85 -20.40
C GLU A 751 65.41 -20.68 -21.08
N GLU A 752 64.82 -20.01 -22.09
CA GLU A 752 64.21 -20.51 -23.33
C GLU A 752 62.72 -20.98 -23.42
N TYR A 753 61.98 -20.26 -24.27
CA TYR A 753 60.75 -20.50 -25.04
C TYR A 753 59.84 -21.75 -24.87
N LEU A 754 58.52 -21.45 -24.86
CA LEU A 754 57.36 -22.19 -25.43
C LEU A 754 56.71 -23.41 -24.70
N GLN A 755 55.42 -23.19 -24.36
CA GLN A 755 54.21 -24.04 -24.55
C GLN A 755 54.33 -25.43 -25.27
N PRO A 756 53.34 -26.37 -25.10
CA PRO A 756 52.37 -26.61 -24.00
C PRO A 756 52.01 -28.12 -23.73
N LYS A 757 50.96 -28.38 -22.91
CA LYS A 757 49.96 -29.51 -22.90
C LYS A 757 50.04 -30.72 -21.93
N ASN A 758 48.86 -30.94 -21.32
CA ASN A 758 48.05 -32.17 -21.10
C ASN A 758 48.44 -33.33 -20.15
N GLU A 759 47.41 -33.72 -19.36
CA GLU A 759 46.97 -35.10 -18.98
C GLU A 759 47.81 -35.96 -18.00
N GLY A 760 47.14 -36.89 -17.28
CA GLY A 760 47.85 -37.99 -16.57
C GLY A 760 47.06 -38.78 -15.51
N GLY A 761 47.19 -38.39 -14.24
CA GLY A 761 46.51 -39.01 -13.08
C GLY A 761 47.07 -40.37 -12.58
N ILE A 762 46.25 -41.06 -11.76
CA ILE A 762 46.31 -42.50 -11.35
C ILE A 762 47.14 -42.92 -10.08
N ARG A 763 46.40 -43.09 -8.97
CA ARG A 763 46.39 -44.20 -7.95
C ARG A 763 47.49 -44.47 -6.88
N ASN A 764 46.97 -44.62 -5.63
CA ASN A 764 47.21 -45.66 -4.58
C ASN A 764 48.62 -45.84 -3.94
N GLY A 765 48.82 -46.00 -2.62
CA GLY A 765 47.91 -46.28 -1.48
C GLY A 765 48.64 -47.04 -0.32
N ILE A 766 47.86 -47.62 0.62
CA ILE A 766 48.18 -48.71 1.60
C ILE A 766 48.55 -48.36 3.08
N MET A 767 47.66 -48.79 4.01
CA MET A 767 47.80 -49.13 5.47
C MET A 767 48.12 -47.99 6.49
N SER A 768 47.77 -48.08 7.79
CA SER A 768 47.59 -49.25 8.70
C SER A 768 46.58 -49.05 9.87
N THR A 769 46.04 -50.16 10.44
CA THR A 769 45.53 -50.32 11.87
C THR A 769 44.32 -49.46 12.35
N SER A 770 43.60 -49.66 13.49
CA SER A 770 43.24 -50.79 14.42
C SER A 770 42.29 -50.27 15.56
N THR A 771 41.43 -50.95 16.36
CA THR A 771 40.75 -52.29 16.43
C THR A 771 39.80 -52.32 17.68
N VAL A 772 38.65 -53.04 17.64
CA VAL A 772 37.87 -53.63 18.80
C VAL A 772 37.16 -52.63 19.77
N SER A 773 35.94 -52.78 20.34
CA SER A 773 34.80 -53.78 20.38
C SER A 773 33.47 -53.03 20.72
N THR A 774 32.32 -53.16 20.02
CA THR A 774 31.20 -54.16 20.11
C THR A 774 30.44 -54.22 21.45
N CYS A 775 29.12 -54.44 21.57
CA CYS A 775 28.15 -55.25 20.76
C CYS A 775 26.78 -54.52 20.55
N SER A 776 26.03 -54.60 19.42
CA SER A 776 25.26 -55.72 18.76
C SER A 776 23.85 -55.97 19.36
N SER A 777 22.79 -56.43 18.67
CA SER A 777 22.52 -57.03 17.32
C SER A 777 21.05 -56.70 16.91
N GLN A 778 20.40 -57.00 15.76
CA GLN A 778 20.62 -57.61 14.41
C GLN A 778 19.98 -56.64 13.34
N GLY A 779 19.80 -56.87 12.02
CA GLY A 779 20.13 -57.95 11.06
C GLY A 779 18.90 -58.73 10.51
N PRO A 780 18.89 -59.24 9.24
CA PRO A 780 19.87 -59.07 8.15
C PRO A 780 19.31 -58.98 6.69
N THR A 781 20.24 -58.91 5.71
CA THR A 781 20.16 -59.29 4.27
C THR A 781 19.46 -58.41 3.21
N THR A 782 20.08 -58.37 2.02
CA THR A 782 19.69 -57.72 0.75
C THR A 782 19.37 -58.78 -0.33
N PRO A 783 18.74 -58.44 -1.49
CA PRO A 783 19.48 -57.98 -2.68
C PRO A 783 18.70 -57.01 -3.62
N SER A 784 19.22 -56.76 -4.82
CA SER A 784 18.63 -56.00 -5.96
C SER A 784 19.27 -56.48 -7.28
N PRO A 785 18.78 -56.14 -8.50
CA PRO A 785 17.49 -55.60 -8.98
C PRO A 785 16.73 -56.75 -9.74
N PRO A 786 16.00 -56.64 -10.90
CA PRO A 786 15.41 -55.51 -11.67
C PRO A 786 13.92 -55.73 -12.10
N ASP A 787 13.48 -54.97 -13.12
CA ASP A 787 12.41 -55.21 -14.12
C ASP A 787 11.02 -55.77 -13.75
N TYR A 788 9.97 -55.17 -14.34
CA TYR A 788 8.65 -55.79 -14.50
C TYR A 788 8.00 -55.47 -15.85
N ASN A 789 7.35 -56.47 -16.46
CA ASN A 789 6.61 -56.38 -17.71
C ASN A 789 5.62 -57.58 -17.80
N ALA A 790 4.68 -57.57 -18.77
CA ALA A 790 3.77 -58.68 -19.16
C ALA A 790 2.66 -59.09 -18.13
N LEU A 791 1.53 -59.78 -18.44
CA LEU A 791 0.69 -60.14 -19.64
C LEU A 791 -0.60 -60.83 -19.07
N GLN A 792 -1.81 -60.99 -19.64
CA GLN A 792 -2.55 -60.50 -20.83
C GLN A 792 -4.06 -60.90 -20.67
N SER A 793 -4.78 -61.24 -21.77
CA SER A 793 -6.07 -61.97 -21.87
C SER A 793 -7.36 -61.16 -21.61
N LEU A 794 -8.43 -61.17 -22.44
CA LEU A 794 -8.72 -61.68 -23.82
C LEU A 794 -9.57 -60.60 -24.57
N GLN A 795 -10.09 -60.69 -25.82
CA GLN A 795 -10.09 -61.72 -26.89
C GLN A 795 -10.06 -61.05 -28.30
N ARG A 796 -10.93 -61.44 -29.27
CA ARG A 796 -11.01 -60.88 -30.66
C ARG A 796 -12.38 -61.11 -31.32
N HIS A 797 -12.87 -60.17 -32.16
CA HIS A 797 -13.05 -60.30 -33.63
C HIS A 797 -14.08 -59.33 -34.30
N HIS A 798 -13.61 -58.54 -35.28
CA HIS A 798 -14.15 -58.17 -36.64
C HIS A 798 -15.66 -58.20 -37.02
N PRO A 799 -16.09 -57.54 -38.14
CA PRO A 799 -15.64 -56.31 -38.84
C PRO A 799 -16.89 -55.44 -39.28
N PRO A 800 -17.17 -54.98 -40.54
CA PRO A 800 -16.40 -54.30 -41.61
C PRO A 800 -17.05 -53.00 -42.23
N TYR A 801 -16.27 -52.20 -42.99
CA TYR A 801 -16.69 -51.19 -44.02
C TYR A 801 -17.55 -49.97 -43.56
N SER A 802 -17.63 -48.82 -44.25
CA SER A 802 -17.35 -48.48 -45.67
C SER A 802 -16.71 -47.08 -45.88
N SER A 803 -16.44 -46.69 -47.13
CA SER A 803 -15.65 -45.51 -47.54
C SER A 803 -16.44 -44.42 -48.29
N ARG A 804 -15.91 -43.18 -48.35
CA ARG A 804 -15.69 -42.39 -49.61
C ARG A 804 -15.14 -40.95 -49.41
N HIS A 805 -14.16 -40.60 -50.25
CA HIS A 805 -13.94 -39.26 -50.84
C HIS A 805 -14.79 -39.15 -52.16
N PRO A 806 -14.91 -38.00 -52.89
CA PRO A 806 -13.99 -36.84 -52.91
C PRO A 806 -14.58 -35.40 -53.10
N GLY A 807 -13.69 -34.40 -52.99
CA GLY A 807 -13.61 -33.26 -53.92
C GLY A 807 -14.43 -31.99 -53.65
N GLY A 808 -13.88 -30.83 -54.04
CA GLY A 808 -14.55 -29.52 -54.08
C GLY A 808 -13.71 -28.39 -53.48
N GLU A 809 -13.49 -27.31 -54.24
CA GLU A 809 -12.77 -26.10 -53.81
C GLU A 809 -13.76 -24.99 -53.35
N GLY A 810 -13.30 -24.08 -52.49
CA GLY A 810 -14.07 -22.91 -52.05
C GLY A 810 -13.32 -22.07 -51.00
N GLU A 811 -13.29 -20.75 -51.19
CA GLU A 811 -12.49 -19.82 -50.38
C GLU A 811 -13.24 -19.23 -49.15
N MET A 812 -12.43 -18.54 -48.32
CA MET A 812 -12.77 -17.45 -47.39
C MET A 812 -13.05 -17.74 -45.90
N ILE A 813 -12.03 -17.41 -45.10
CA ILE A 813 -12.07 -16.55 -43.89
C ILE A 813 -13.27 -16.75 -42.94
N GLY A 814 -13.02 -17.44 -41.82
CA GLY A 814 -13.90 -17.48 -40.64
C GLY A 814 -13.17 -16.98 -39.38
N ASN A 815 -13.82 -16.12 -38.60
CA ASN A 815 -13.26 -15.55 -37.36
C ASN A 815 -13.13 -16.60 -36.24
N PHE A 816 -11.99 -16.63 -35.56
CA PHE A 816 -11.84 -17.36 -34.30
C PHE A 816 -12.29 -16.48 -33.12
N HIS A 817 -13.49 -16.72 -32.59
CA HIS A 817 -13.90 -16.17 -31.31
C HIS A 817 -13.38 -17.06 -30.17
N VAL A 818 -12.42 -16.54 -29.39
CA VAL A 818 -12.11 -17.06 -28.04
C VAL A 818 -12.81 -16.16 -27.04
N GLY A 819 -13.84 -16.69 -26.37
CA GLY A 819 -14.53 -15.97 -25.30
C GLY A 819 -13.75 -16.05 -23.99
N LEU A 820 -13.18 -14.93 -23.55
CA LEU A 820 -12.63 -14.78 -22.20
C LEU A 820 -13.64 -14.00 -21.35
N SER A 821 -14.31 -14.71 -20.43
CA SER A 821 -15.18 -14.11 -19.41
C SER A 821 -14.32 -13.54 -18.28
N LEU A 822 -14.09 -12.24 -18.30
CA LEU A 822 -13.63 -11.47 -17.14
C LEU A 822 -14.84 -10.80 -16.48
N GLN A 823 -14.81 -10.74 -15.16
CA GLN A 823 -15.87 -10.13 -14.35
C GLN A 823 -15.86 -8.61 -14.48
N LEU A 824 -17.03 -7.99 -14.32
CA LEU A 824 -17.21 -6.54 -14.32
C LEU A 824 -17.20 -6.03 -12.88
N ASP A 825 -16.22 -5.20 -12.53
CA ASP A 825 -16.24 -4.41 -11.30
C ASP A 825 -17.17 -3.20 -11.51
N GLU A 826 -18.44 -3.30 -11.10
CA GLU A 826 -19.43 -2.21 -11.18
C GLU A 826 -19.35 -1.25 -9.97
N ASP A 827 -18.18 -0.63 -9.73
CA ASP A 827 -17.98 0.26 -8.57
C ASP A 827 -17.04 1.47 -8.86
N ASP A 828 -17.25 2.20 -9.98
CA ASP A 828 -16.52 3.47 -10.24
C ASP A 828 -17.25 4.47 -11.16
N TYR A 829 -18.60 4.60 -11.04
CA TYR A 829 -19.44 5.41 -11.94
C TYR A 829 -20.33 6.49 -11.26
N LEU A 830 -19.79 7.23 -10.29
CA LEU A 830 -20.42 8.45 -9.76
C LEU A 830 -19.45 9.64 -9.64
N MET A 831 -19.59 10.62 -10.54
CA MET A 831 -19.11 11.99 -10.32
C MET A 831 -20.27 12.87 -9.81
N PRO A 832 -20.07 13.72 -8.78
CA PRO A 832 -21.09 14.65 -8.32
C PRO A 832 -21.20 15.88 -9.24
N SER A 833 -22.43 16.31 -9.53
CA SER A 833 -22.73 17.60 -10.16
C SER A 833 -22.80 18.72 -9.13
N PRO A 834 -22.42 19.97 -9.47
CA PRO A 834 -22.41 21.08 -8.51
C PRO A 834 -23.82 21.55 -8.12
N PRO A 835 -24.03 22.04 -6.88
CA PRO A 835 -25.33 22.51 -6.41
C PRO A 835 -25.72 23.87 -7.00
N ASN A 836 -27.03 24.07 -7.19
CA ASN A 836 -27.63 25.37 -7.48
C ASN A 836 -28.85 25.60 -6.56
N LEU A 837 -29.23 26.85 -6.33
CA LEU A 837 -30.03 27.24 -5.16
C LEU A 837 -31.53 26.94 -5.25
N ASN A 838 -32.11 26.69 -4.07
CA ASN A 838 -33.51 26.77 -3.64
C ASN A 838 -34.59 27.19 -4.65
N VAL A 839 -35.62 26.35 -4.82
CA VAL A 839 -37.04 26.73 -4.68
C VAL A 839 -37.78 25.59 -3.96
N GLU A 840 -38.74 25.91 -3.09
CA GLU A 840 -39.61 24.93 -2.41
C GLU A 840 -40.67 24.36 -3.37
N GLY A 841 -41.01 23.06 -3.26
CA GLY A 841 -42.01 22.41 -4.10
C GLY A 841 -42.60 21.15 -3.47
N TYR A 842 -43.94 21.11 -3.36
CA TYR A 842 -44.68 20.10 -2.60
C TYR A 842 -45.13 18.91 -3.47
N MET A 843 -45.35 17.77 -2.81
CA MET A 843 -46.22 16.63 -3.20
C MET A 843 -45.74 15.54 -4.17
N ASP A 844 -46.23 14.35 -3.86
CA ASP A 844 -46.14 13.08 -4.59
C ASP A 844 -46.80 13.11 -5.98
N LEU A 845 -46.49 12.11 -6.83
CA LEU A 845 -47.46 11.02 -7.07
C LEU A 845 -46.89 9.87 -7.92
N ILE A 846 -47.42 8.67 -7.67
CA ILE A 846 -47.30 7.49 -8.53
C ILE A 846 -48.36 7.57 -9.63
N GLY A 847 -48.02 7.29 -10.90
CA GLY A 847 -49.03 7.02 -11.92
C GLY A 847 -48.67 7.29 -13.40
N ASP A 848 -47.97 6.36 -14.05
CA ASP A 848 -48.21 6.06 -15.47
C ASP A 848 -49.51 5.19 -15.55
N PRO A 849 -50.26 5.04 -16.68
CA PRO A 849 -49.80 5.27 -18.04
C PRO A 849 -50.78 5.85 -19.09
N THR A 850 -50.20 6.13 -20.27
CA THR A 850 -50.83 6.32 -21.60
C THR A 850 -51.56 7.65 -21.91
N LYS A 851 -50.99 8.43 -22.84
CA LYS A 851 -51.43 8.51 -24.26
C LYS A 851 -50.55 9.44 -25.11
N ALA A 852 -50.61 9.25 -26.43
CA ALA A 852 -49.74 9.91 -27.39
C ALA A 852 -50.11 11.39 -27.68
N TYR A 853 -49.08 12.22 -27.84
CA TYR A 853 -49.15 13.48 -28.60
C TYR A 853 -49.51 13.22 -30.07
N PRO A 854 -50.08 14.22 -30.79
CA PRO A 854 -49.23 14.87 -31.80
C PRO A 854 -49.53 16.38 -32.05
N ARG A 855 -48.51 17.06 -32.62
CA ARG A 855 -48.51 18.44 -33.19
C ARG A 855 -48.52 19.60 -32.15
N GLY A 856 -47.67 20.63 -32.26
CA GLY A 856 -46.49 20.85 -33.11
C GLY A 856 -46.32 22.31 -33.59
N LYS A 857 -45.11 22.65 -34.10
CA LYS A 857 -44.70 23.95 -34.71
C LYS A 857 -44.49 25.10 -33.70
N SER A 858 -43.27 25.63 -33.49
CA SER A 858 -42.47 26.57 -34.33
C SER A 858 -42.97 28.03 -34.24
N CYS A 859 -42.15 29.10 -34.15
CA CYS A 859 -40.68 29.25 -34.17
C CYS A 859 -40.31 30.67 -33.68
N LEU A 860 -39.00 31.00 -33.64
CA LEU A 860 -38.39 32.30 -33.28
C LEU A 860 -38.42 32.61 -31.76
N GLU A 861 -37.43 33.31 -31.20
CA GLU A 861 -36.22 33.92 -31.81
C GLU A 861 -34.95 33.09 -31.55
#